data_AF-A0A8H4PLP7-F1
#
_entry.id   AF-A0A8H4PLP7-F1
#
_cell.length_a   1.000
_cell.length_b   1.000
_cell.length_c   1.000
_cell.angle_alpha   90.00
_cell.angle_beta   90.00
_cell.angle_gamma   90.00
#
_symmetry.space_group_name_H-M   'P 1'
#
loop_
_entity.id
_entity.type
_entity.pdbx_description
1 polymer ?
#
loop_
_entity_poly.entity_id
_entity_poly.type
_entity_poly.pdbx_seq_one_letter_code
_entity_poly.pdbx_strand_id
1 'polypeptide(L)'
;MGSRMEWFGYPGVNRRLRYPFQGQDRYPNTHPDYPIGFPEYSLGSSAVLPLRETAMMMLMDKLTDKPNWNQKVFDEVIVQKWRDEALQQDEHGLYTRIMQTKDCDKIPMPTSRIISERAFDFCIAELRNKATYFSSSGLIPTYDGPENSIVKSDSYIGDALRAKLIKSFHILRLDQAANVDWHPGSNGMVQNLVHPSMYPFVYDRTRFIQEELVGVSNAIKLIGRGAPVPKDQNPTTKGHASNFQYGVGSGNVAPDFWSNTYQWLPANLAFRIDGGVKFTSYVNNLHPNEFSEVYKALESLIDKAIPAWDQCECFGSYQHRDSDDSLWSPEFDVETFKNAHVHLEFDELLDLDEAAECDDEDYVEIDFEEQEQRRAQGLPPLTPNITDETLARVKWEKIREAVLPEPKAFETIDYAPKQSIRERFRERGLQVIVKMASIELTPEKPEFPAGGWHLEGQMNEKICATALYYLDSDNVTSSHLAFRMQTTPYFNDDVSAGQDEYNYLERVYGTSLGPANGSAGSCIQNFGDVETRQGRLLAFPNVFQHRVSSFRLQDPTKPGYRHFIAIWLVDPHRRIISTANVPPQQKNWWPDSETDSTPERLMEVEEAQEHRLKLMDERSAHDEGDAWEDVQYSFCEQLIREPRPHYQHKDNILAAADDGCRLCKLITKSPGFEHIESSGLLEAEWYLSPLQDEETQDGQTWFRLTIDAMGDEGDPTIDTDYDTSEIPEGCQDVDEKGNVRVPKSGAEVKGPGRPEFPPAWAFTLIPATDINYEPPPGTQHPRIWSLAKSWLDRCQQDHPLCRESRNPTFCPTRLVEIVDSKTVRVIESGITNPSGPYAAFSHCWGRAKTLKLLEENKGTLETSIEITELPQSYKEALDVASRFGIKYIWIDSLCIIQNNVDDWRAEAATMKDVYNNALLTIAASAAAENSEASFLQRDPLIIQHLRVTPEWDDVPDVPYLIASMDAYNEQVESSPLRRRSWVLQESFLSARTLSLSSSQLWWECREALFCEAWPNGVPDRIRVRGPEEIETNPQTSVYHDRWCRLVEKYTKCGLTVLSDKMVAIGGLAGYFQPRFQDDEYVAGLWLS
;
A
#
# COMPACT_ATOMS: atom_id res chain seq x y z
N MET A 1 -21.96 -49.55 -31.63
CA MET A 1 -22.07 -50.24 -30.32
C MET A 1 -21.36 -49.37 -29.30
N GLY A 2 -21.82 -49.34 -28.04
CA GLY A 2 -21.44 -48.28 -27.11
C GLY A 2 -20.00 -48.37 -26.62
N SER A 3 -19.23 -47.31 -26.84
CA SER A 3 -18.34 -46.78 -25.80
C SER A 3 -19.20 -46.30 -24.62
N ARG A 4 -18.64 -46.31 -23.41
CA ARG A 4 -19.23 -45.55 -22.30
C ARG A 4 -19.16 -44.07 -22.66
N MET A 5 -20.23 -43.32 -22.43
CA MET A 5 -20.06 -41.90 -22.13
C MET A 5 -19.28 -41.83 -20.83
N GLU A 6 -18.04 -41.35 -20.88
CA GLU A 6 -17.35 -40.89 -19.68
C GLU A 6 -18.06 -39.62 -19.23
N TRP A 7 -18.60 -39.65 -18.01
CA TRP A 7 -19.33 -38.51 -17.48
C TRP A 7 -18.34 -37.37 -17.24
N PHE A 8 -18.41 -36.32 -18.07
CA PHE A 8 -17.58 -35.14 -17.87
C PHE A 8 -17.80 -34.59 -16.47
N GLY A 9 -16.71 -34.49 -15.73
CA GLY A 9 -16.68 -34.05 -14.34
C GLY A 9 -16.54 -32.54 -14.26
N TYR A 10 -17.67 -31.82 -14.29
CA TYR A 10 -17.72 -30.39 -14.09
C TYR A 10 -17.49 -30.06 -12.60
N PRO A 11 -16.48 -29.23 -12.28
CA PRO A 11 -16.32 -28.67 -10.93
C PRO A 11 -17.60 -27.96 -10.48
N GLY A 12 -17.94 -28.08 -9.21
CA GLY A 12 -19.14 -27.47 -8.63
C GLY A 12 -20.47 -28.19 -8.93
N VAL A 13 -20.48 -29.23 -9.77
CA VAL A 13 -21.70 -30.00 -10.09
C VAL A 13 -21.58 -31.48 -9.70
N ASN A 14 -20.68 -32.20 -10.35
CA ASN A 14 -20.47 -33.64 -10.18
C ASN A 14 -19.02 -34.00 -9.84
N ARG A 15 -18.12 -33.00 -9.81
CA ARG A 15 -16.90 -32.98 -9.02
C ARG A 15 -16.98 -31.84 -8.01
N ARG A 16 -16.25 -31.94 -6.88
CA ARG A 16 -16.01 -30.80 -5.98
C ARG A 16 -15.46 -29.61 -6.78
N LEU A 17 -15.78 -28.39 -6.38
CA LEU A 17 -15.24 -27.20 -7.04
C LEU A 17 -13.70 -27.21 -6.98
N ARG A 18 -13.15 -27.42 -5.77
CA ARG A 18 -11.73 -27.62 -5.50
C ARG A 18 -11.37 -29.12 -5.55
N TYR A 19 -11.47 -29.74 -6.74
CA TYR A 19 -11.08 -31.15 -6.95
C TYR A 19 -9.59 -31.27 -7.33
N PRO A 20 -8.74 -31.87 -6.47
CA PRO A 20 -7.31 -32.05 -6.76
C PRO A 20 -7.09 -33.13 -7.82
N PHE A 21 -5.97 -33.04 -8.55
CA PHE A 21 -5.65 -33.98 -9.63
C PHE A 21 -5.32 -35.39 -9.09
N GLN A 22 -6.24 -36.35 -9.27
CA GLN A 22 -6.02 -37.74 -8.86
C GLN A 22 -5.26 -38.54 -9.94
N GLY A 23 -3.93 -38.43 -9.96
CA GLY A 23 -3.11 -39.30 -10.82
C GLY A 23 -1.60 -39.03 -10.79
N GLN A 24 -0.86 -39.99 -10.19
CA GLN A 24 0.60 -40.21 -10.29
C GLN A 24 1.57 -39.19 -9.63
N ASP A 25 2.31 -39.75 -8.67
CA ASP A 25 3.69 -39.42 -8.26
C ASP A 25 4.02 -38.02 -7.68
N ARG A 26 5.09 -37.98 -6.87
CA ARG A 26 5.41 -36.89 -5.92
C ARG A 26 6.26 -35.75 -6.52
N TYR A 27 6.14 -35.47 -7.82
CA TYR A 27 6.99 -34.51 -8.52
C TYR A 27 6.16 -33.54 -9.37
N PRO A 28 6.36 -32.21 -9.26
CA PRO A 28 5.44 -31.22 -9.84
C PRO A 28 5.53 -31.06 -11.37
N ASN A 29 6.65 -31.44 -11.99
CA ASN A 29 6.99 -31.13 -13.39
C ASN A 29 6.17 -31.87 -14.47
N THR A 30 5.03 -32.48 -14.14
CA THR A 30 4.17 -33.22 -15.08
C THR A 30 2.69 -32.83 -15.03
N HIS A 31 2.34 -31.67 -14.48
CA HIS A 31 0.96 -31.18 -14.53
C HIS A 31 0.54 -30.87 -15.99
N PRO A 32 -0.62 -31.35 -16.48
CA PRO A 32 -1.04 -31.18 -17.87
C PRO A 32 -1.91 -29.95 -18.11
N ASP A 33 -2.09 -29.07 -17.13
CA ASP A 33 -2.90 -27.85 -17.26
C ASP A 33 -2.04 -26.68 -17.79
N TYR A 34 -2.67 -25.65 -18.37
CA TYR A 34 -1.94 -24.42 -18.75
C TYR A 34 -1.70 -23.52 -17.52
N PRO A 35 -0.63 -22.70 -17.51
CA PRO A 35 -0.32 -21.82 -16.39
C PRO A 35 -1.33 -20.67 -16.27
N ILE A 36 -1.55 -20.18 -15.05
CA ILE A 36 -2.40 -19.03 -14.74
C ILE A 36 -1.78 -18.32 -13.53
N GLY A 37 -1.61 -16.99 -13.60
CA GLY A 37 -0.75 -16.18 -12.72
C GLY A 37 -1.28 -15.91 -11.31
N PHE A 38 -2.09 -16.80 -10.76
CA PHE A 38 -2.44 -16.72 -9.35
C PHE A 38 -1.16 -16.97 -8.51
N PRO A 39 -0.86 -16.15 -7.49
CA PRO A 39 0.30 -16.35 -6.62
C PRO A 39 0.13 -17.60 -5.74
N GLU A 40 1.22 -17.98 -5.07
CA GLU A 40 1.40 -19.23 -4.31
C GLU A 40 1.10 -20.54 -5.10
N TYR A 41 2.16 -21.27 -5.44
CA TYR A 41 2.13 -22.64 -5.98
C TYR A 41 1.33 -22.83 -7.29
N SER A 42 1.22 -21.79 -8.11
CA SER A 42 0.88 -21.92 -9.54
C SER A 42 2.13 -22.19 -10.39
N LEU A 43 1.92 -22.67 -11.62
CA LEU A 43 2.97 -22.77 -12.65
C LEU A 43 3.16 -21.43 -13.41
N GLY A 44 2.76 -20.32 -12.79
CA GLY A 44 2.57 -19.02 -13.45
C GLY A 44 3.61 -17.94 -13.12
N SER A 45 4.71 -18.29 -12.46
CA SER A 45 5.82 -17.36 -12.17
C SER A 45 6.87 -17.35 -13.28
N SER A 46 7.67 -16.28 -13.35
CA SER A 46 8.82 -16.13 -14.24
C SER A 46 10.14 -16.37 -13.50
N ALA A 47 11.20 -16.72 -14.22
CA ALA A 47 12.56 -16.41 -13.77
C ALA A 47 12.74 -14.87 -13.71
N VAL A 48 13.59 -14.39 -12.80
CA VAL A 48 13.90 -12.96 -12.68
C VAL A 48 14.77 -12.52 -13.86
N LEU A 49 14.37 -11.50 -14.61
CA LEU A 49 15.16 -10.98 -15.75
C LEU A 49 16.08 -9.84 -15.30
N PRO A 50 17.31 -9.69 -15.84
CA PRO A 50 18.11 -8.51 -15.59
C PRO A 50 17.41 -7.22 -16.05
N LEU A 51 17.62 -6.10 -15.33
CA LEU A 51 17.15 -4.75 -15.68
C LEU A 51 17.43 -4.40 -17.15
N ARG A 52 18.63 -4.79 -17.62
CA ARG A 52 19.07 -4.62 -19.01
C ARG A 52 18.25 -5.45 -20.00
N GLU A 53 17.89 -6.69 -19.66
CA GLU A 53 17.09 -7.56 -20.53
C GLU A 53 15.65 -7.02 -20.67
N THR A 54 15.05 -6.60 -19.56
CA THR A 54 13.75 -5.91 -19.55
C THR A 54 13.77 -4.64 -20.41
N ALA A 55 14.81 -3.80 -20.26
CA ALA A 55 15.01 -2.63 -21.10
C ALA A 55 15.23 -2.96 -22.59
N MET A 56 15.94 -4.06 -22.91
CA MET A 56 16.13 -4.54 -24.28
C MET A 56 14.80 -4.97 -24.91
N MET A 57 13.92 -5.66 -24.16
CA MET A 57 12.57 -5.98 -24.62
C MET A 57 11.73 -4.73 -24.90
N MET A 58 11.72 -3.76 -23.98
CA MET A 58 11.01 -2.47 -24.17
C MET A 58 11.54 -1.69 -25.39
N LEU A 59 12.85 -1.71 -25.64
CA LEU A 59 13.45 -1.10 -26.83
C LEU A 59 13.00 -1.83 -28.11
N MET A 60 12.99 -3.16 -28.12
CA MET A 60 12.51 -3.94 -29.27
C MET A 60 11.01 -3.74 -29.53
N ASP A 61 10.17 -3.61 -28.50
CA ASP A 61 8.75 -3.29 -28.65
C ASP A 61 8.57 -1.92 -29.34
N LYS A 62 9.25 -0.89 -28.81
CA LYS A 62 9.27 0.48 -29.35
C LYS A 62 9.84 0.58 -30.77
N LEU A 63 10.78 -0.30 -31.16
CA LEU A 63 11.30 -0.38 -32.53
C LEU A 63 10.34 -1.12 -33.47
N THR A 64 9.70 -2.20 -33.04
CA THR A 64 8.68 -2.93 -33.83
C THR A 64 7.40 -2.13 -34.05
N ASP A 65 7.12 -1.14 -33.20
CA ASP A 65 6.00 -0.22 -33.40
C ASP A 65 6.22 0.87 -34.46
N LYS A 66 7.46 1.02 -34.98
CA LYS A 66 7.77 1.95 -36.08
C LYS A 66 7.29 1.38 -37.43
N PRO A 67 6.60 2.15 -38.29
CA PRO A 67 6.13 1.64 -39.60
C PRO A 67 7.26 1.07 -40.46
N ASN A 68 7.06 -0.12 -41.04
CA ASN A 68 8.03 -0.89 -41.82
C ASN A 68 9.35 -1.23 -41.08
N TRP A 69 9.32 -1.40 -39.76
CA TRP A 69 10.49 -1.80 -38.95
C TRP A 69 11.22 -3.02 -39.51
N ASN A 70 10.47 -4.02 -40.00
CA ASN A 70 10.97 -5.29 -40.53
C ASN A 70 11.79 -5.14 -41.82
N GLN A 71 11.70 -3.98 -42.49
CA GLN A 71 12.57 -3.61 -43.60
C GLN A 71 13.71 -2.70 -43.09
N LYS A 72 13.38 -1.74 -42.23
CA LYS A 72 14.31 -0.74 -41.68
C LYS A 72 15.43 -1.31 -40.82
N VAL A 73 15.21 -2.45 -40.15
CA VAL A 73 16.24 -3.13 -39.35
C VAL A 73 17.42 -3.64 -40.20
N PHE A 74 17.27 -3.72 -41.52
CA PHE A 74 18.33 -4.06 -42.48
C PHE A 74 18.96 -2.84 -43.18
N ASP A 75 18.53 -1.62 -42.85
CA ASP A 75 19.13 -0.36 -43.33
C ASP A 75 20.07 0.19 -42.25
N GLU A 76 21.37 0.02 -42.44
CA GLU A 76 22.38 0.40 -41.45
C GLU A 76 22.40 1.92 -41.15
N VAL A 77 21.87 2.78 -42.04
CA VAL A 77 21.75 4.22 -41.78
C VAL A 77 20.59 4.49 -40.81
N ILE A 78 19.50 3.71 -40.92
CA ILE A 78 18.37 3.81 -39.99
C ILE A 78 18.71 3.14 -38.65
N VAL A 79 19.43 2.01 -38.68
CA VAL A 79 19.94 1.35 -37.47
C VAL A 79 20.90 2.25 -36.70
N GLN A 80 21.84 2.95 -37.36
CA GLN A 80 22.68 3.94 -36.69
C GLN A 80 21.84 5.06 -36.04
N LYS A 81 20.79 5.56 -36.71
CA LYS A 81 19.89 6.54 -36.08
C LYS A 81 19.15 5.97 -34.87
N TRP A 82 18.77 4.69 -34.89
CA TRP A 82 18.18 4.03 -33.72
C TRP A 82 19.19 3.82 -32.58
N ARG A 83 20.46 3.60 -32.90
CA ARG A 83 21.58 3.54 -31.94
C ARG A 83 21.78 4.89 -31.26
N ASP A 84 21.80 5.96 -32.06
CA ASP A 84 21.90 7.34 -31.57
C ASP A 84 20.68 7.70 -30.69
N GLU A 85 19.46 7.31 -31.09
CA GLU A 85 18.23 7.48 -30.30
C GLU A 85 18.24 6.69 -28.98
N ALA A 86 18.81 5.47 -28.95
CA ALA A 86 18.87 4.63 -27.76
C ALA A 86 19.96 5.11 -26.77
N LEU A 87 21.16 5.44 -27.25
CA LEU A 87 22.26 5.93 -26.41
C LEU A 87 22.06 7.37 -25.90
N GLN A 88 21.03 8.08 -26.38
CA GLN A 88 20.61 9.40 -25.91
C GLN A 88 19.31 9.37 -25.10
N GLN A 89 18.77 8.18 -24.78
CA GLN A 89 17.58 8.06 -23.94
C GLN A 89 17.87 8.52 -22.50
N ASP A 90 16.81 8.90 -21.80
CA ASP A 90 16.82 9.08 -20.35
C ASP A 90 16.90 7.72 -19.66
N GLU A 91 18.04 7.46 -19.01
CA GLU A 91 18.29 6.23 -18.26
C GLU A 91 17.56 6.21 -16.92
N HIS A 92 17.30 7.37 -16.30
CA HIS A 92 16.60 7.46 -15.02
C HIS A 92 15.10 7.19 -15.20
N GLY A 93 14.45 7.86 -16.16
CA GLY A 93 13.06 7.55 -16.53
C GLY A 93 12.86 6.13 -17.09
N LEU A 94 13.91 5.48 -17.59
CA LEU A 94 13.89 4.05 -17.92
C LEU A 94 13.99 3.17 -16.67
N TYR A 95 14.91 3.46 -15.76
CA TYR A 95 15.09 2.76 -14.48
C TYR A 95 13.80 2.78 -13.64
N THR A 96 13.25 3.97 -13.36
CA THR A 96 12.03 4.15 -12.56
C THR A 96 10.82 3.45 -13.19
N ARG A 97 10.76 3.39 -14.53
CA ARG A 97 9.70 2.67 -15.27
C ARG A 97 9.82 1.14 -15.23
N ILE A 98 11.01 0.58 -15.00
CA ILE A 98 11.16 -0.87 -14.80
C ILE A 98 10.93 -1.23 -13.33
N MET A 99 11.52 -0.46 -12.40
CA MET A 99 11.35 -0.65 -10.96
C MET A 99 9.87 -0.59 -10.54
N GLN A 100 9.22 0.58 -10.64
CA GLN A 100 7.85 0.84 -10.13
C GLN A 100 7.52 0.21 -8.75
N THR A 101 8.51 0.11 -7.84
CA THR A 101 8.33 -0.38 -6.46
C THR A 101 8.22 0.78 -5.46
N LYS A 102 7.66 0.52 -4.28
CA LYS A 102 7.44 1.53 -3.21
C LYS A 102 8.73 2.21 -2.73
N ASP A 103 9.88 1.59 -2.97
CA ASP A 103 11.20 2.01 -2.51
C ASP A 103 12.15 2.37 -3.66
N CYS A 104 11.66 2.56 -4.89
CA CYS A 104 12.54 2.74 -6.05
C CYS A 104 13.45 3.97 -5.97
N ASP A 105 13.05 5.04 -5.28
CA ASP A 105 13.89 6.22 -5.02
C ASP A 105 14.97 5.97 -3.95
N LYS A 106 14.80 4.95 -3.09
CA LYS A 106 15.77 4.53 -2.07
C LYS A 106 16.84 3.58 -2.60
N ILE A 107 16.69 3.10 -3.84
CA ILE A 107 17.60 2.14 -4.50
C ILE A 107 18.34 2.88 -5.63
N PRO A 108 19.58 3.39 -5.41
CA PRO A 108 20.32 4.16 -6.40
C PRO A 108 20.49 3.43 -7.73
N MET A 109 20.21 4.11 -8.84
CA MET A 109 20.39 3.58 -10.20
C MET A 109 21.82 3.04 -10.42
N PRO A 110 22.00 1.89 -11.12
CA PRO A 110 23.33 1.41 -11.50
C PRO A 110 24.08 2.46 -12.35
N THR A 111 25.39 2.59 -12.12
CA THR A 111 26.25 3.56 -12.79
C THR A 111 26.65 3.15 -14.21
N SER A 112 26.62 1.84 -14.51
CA SER A 112 26.69 1.32 -15.87
C SER A 112 25.38 1.59 -16.62
N ARG A 113 25.45 2.15 -17.84
CA ARG A 113 24.29 2.38 -18.71
C ARG A 113 23.45 1.10 -18.89
N ILE A 114 22.13 1.23 -18.82
CA ILE A 114 21.18 0.12 -18.96
C ILE A 114 21.27 -0.46 -20.37
N ILE A 115 21.12 0.36 -21.41
CA ILE A 115 21.37 -0.06 -22.80
C ILE A 115 22.82 0.25 -23.20
N SER A 116 23.69 -0.76 -23.10
CA SER A 116 25.05 -0.72 -23.64
C SER A 116 25.06 -0.80 -25.18
N GLU A 117 26.22 -0.58 -25.81
CA GLU A 117 26.36 -0.84 -27.25
C GLU A 117 26.14 -2.31 -27.62
N ARG A 118 26.57 -3.25 -26.75
CA ARG A 118 26.36 -4.70 -26.94
C ARG A 118 24.89 -5.08 -26.79
N ALA A 119 24.19 -4.50 -25.81
CA ALA A 119 22.74 -4.65 -25.66
C ALA A 119 21.99 -4.16 -26.91
N PHE A 120 22.37 -2.99 -27.44
CA PHE A 120 21.79 -2.47 -28.68
C PHE A 120 22.06 -3.39 -29.88
N ASP A 121 23.29 -3.87 -30.08
CA ASP A 121 23.62 -4.78 -31.19
C ASP A 121 22.89 -6.12 -31.07
N PHE A 122 22.69 -6.63 -29.84
CA PHE A 122 21.86 -7.81 -29.58
C PHE A 122 20.40 -7.56 -29.99
N CYS A 123 19.79 -6.43 -29.58
CA CYS A 123 18.45 -6.06 -30.00
C CYS A 123 18.32 -5.98 -31.54
N ILE A 124 19.32 -5.46 -32.24
CA ILE A 124 19.29 -5.40 -33.72
C ILE A 124 19.43 -6.79 -34.35
N ALA A 125 20.28 -7.66 -33.81
CA ALA A 125 20.41 -9.05 -34.26
C ALA A 125 19.09 -9.82 -34.06
N GLU A 126 18.46 -9.69 -32.89
CA GLU A 126 17.18 -10.31 -32.60
C GLU A 126 16.05 -9.73 -33.45
N LEU A 127 15.97 -8.40 -33.64
CA LEU A 127 14.98 -7.79 -34.52
C LEU A 127 15.12 -8.25 -35.98
N ARG A 128 16.34 -8.56 -36.47
CA ARG A 128 16.55 -9.19 -37.79
C ARG A 128 16.00 -10.62 -37.84
N ASN A 129 16.11 -11.37 -36.74
CA ASN A 129 15.49 -12.68 -36.56
C ASN A 129 13.95 -12.58 -36.51
N LYS A 130 13.39 -11.69 -35.69
CA LYS A 130 11.94 -11.44 -35.58
C LYS A 130 11.36 -10.95 -36.91
N ALA A 131 12.06 -10.10 -37.66
CA ALA A 131 11.62 -9.63 -38.98
C ALA A 131 11.49 -10.77 -40.00
N THR A 132 12.38 -11.77 -39.92
CA THR A 132 12.30 -12.99 -40.73
C THR A 132 11.08 -13.82 -40.35
N TYR A 133 10.84 -14.03 -39.04
CA TYR A 133 9.66 -14.76 -38.56
C TYR A 133 8.34 -14.06 -38.94
N PHE A 134 8.21 -12.77 -38.63
CA PHE A 134 7.06 -11.92 -38.94
C PHE A 134 6.70 -11.94 -40.44
N SER A 135 7.71 -12.03 -41.33
CA SER A 135 7.49 -12.13 -42.78
C SER A 135 6.84 -13.46 -43.22
N SER A 136 6.78 -14.46 -42.33
CA SER A 136 6.14 -15.77 -42.57
C SER A 136 4.86 -15.98 -41.74
N SER A 137 4.83 -15.51 -40.49
CA SER A 137 3.70 -15.68 -39.56
C SER A 137 2.71 -14.51 -39.58
N GLY A 138 3.18 -13.29 -39.87
CA GLY A 138 2.43 -12.05 -39.65
C GLY A 138 2.27 -11.66 -38.18
N LEU A 139 2.97 -12.33 -37.26
CA LEU A 139 2.92 -12.12 -35.81
C LEU A 139 4.28 -11.64 -35.28
N ILE A 140 4.25 -10.82 -34.22
CA ILE A 140 5.45 -10.28 -33.55
C ILE A 140 5.42 -10.74 -32.09
N PRO A 141 6.25 -11.75 -31.72
CA PRO A 141 6.60 -12.01 -30.33
C PRO A 141 7.37 -10.81 -29.77
N THR A 142 6.96 -10.36 -28.59
CA THR A 142 7.50 -9.23 -27.83
C THR A 142 7.36 -9.52 -26.33
N TYR A 143 8.18 -8.88 -25.48
CA TYR A 143 8.27 -9.21 -24.05
C TYR A 143 8.44 -10.73 -23.82
N ASP A 144 9.37 -11.32 -24.58
CA ASP A 144 9.62 -12.76 -24.67
C ASP A 144 10.50 -13.26 -23.51
N GLY A 145 9.89 -13.47 -22.34
CA GLY A 145 10.55 -14.13 -21.21
C GLY A 145 10.84 -15.62 -21.50
N PRO A 146 11.61 -16.30 -20.63
CA PRO A 146 12.11 -17.66 -20.86
C PRO A 146 11.00 -18.72 -21.04
N GLU A 147 9.79 -18.46 -20.55
CA GLU A 147 8.63 -19.36 -20.68
C GLU A 147 7.34 -18.68 -21.19
N ASN A 148 7.26 -17.34 -21.22
CA ASN A 148 6.02 -16.62 -21.55
C ASN A 148 6.30 -15.46 -22.51
N SER A 149 5.40 -15.24 -23.48
CA SER A 149 5.56 -14.24 -24.56
C SER A 149 4.27 -13.45 -24.78
N ILE A 150 4.40 -12.19 -25.18
CA ILE A 150 3.28 -11.34 -25.61
C ILE A 150 3.32 -11.21 -27.13
N VAL A 151 2.19 -11.35 -27.80
CA VAL A 151 2.14 -11.49 -29.27
C VAL A 151 1.28 -10.38 -29.86
N LYS A 152 1.92 -9.45 -30.58
CA LYS A 152 1.25 -8.32 -31.24
C LYS A 152 1.26 -8.41 -32.77
N SER A 153 0.26 -7.80 -33.42
CA SER A 153 0.25 -7.60 -34.87
C SER A 153 -0.71 -6.48 -35.29
N ASP A 154 -0.25 -5.61 -36.19
CA ASP A 154 -1.07 -4.57 -36.83
C ASP A 154 -1.72 -4.99 -38.16
N SER A 155 -1.49 -6.22 -38.66
CA SER A 155 -1.87 -6.62 -40.04
C SER A 155 -2.47 -8.03 -40.22
N TYR A 156 -2.41 -8.89 -39.20
CA TYR A 156 -2.89 -10.28 -39.28
C TYR A 156 -4.42 -10.42 -39.42
N ILE A 157 -5.17 -9.39 -38.98
CA ILE A 157 -6.62 -9.23 -39.20
C ILE A 157 -6.86 -8.26 -40.37
N GLY A 158 -7.02 -8.80 -41.57
CA GLY A 158 -7.21 -7.98 -42.78
C GLY A 158 -8.55 -7.22 -42.82
N ASP A 159 -8.58 -6.13 -43.57
CA ASP A 159 -9.69 -5.15 -43.63
C ASP A 159 -11.07 -5.76 -43.85
N ALA A 160 -11.17 -6.82 -44.67
CA ALA A 160 -12.43 -7.49 -44.98
C ALA A 160 -13.03 -8.29 -43.79
N LEU A 161 -12.24 -8.58 -42.75
CA LEU A 161 -12.73 -9.09 -41.46
C LEU A 161 -13.00 -7.92 -40.50
N ARG A 162 -12.08 -6.95 -40.40
CA ARG A 162 -12.25 -5.73 -39.61
C ARG A 162 -13.59 -5.03 -39.90
N ALA A 163 -13.93 -4.82 -41.17
CA ALA A 163 -15.18 -4.20 -41.59
C ALA A 163 -16.45 -5.02 -41.22
N LYS A 164 -16.36 -6.36 -41.11
CA LYS A 164 -17.46 -7.20 -40.61
C LYS A 164 -17.64 -7.04 -39.10
N LEU A 165 -16.55 -6.89 -38.36
CA LEU A 165 -16.56 -6.68 -36.93
C LEU A 165 -17.12 -5.27 -36.60
N ILE A 166 -16.71 -4.22 -37.32
CA ILE A 166 -17.31 -2.87 -37.22
C ILE A 166 -18.82 -2.91 -37.51
N LYS A 167 -19.24 -3.61 -38.58
CA LYS A 167 -20.67 -3.83 -38.87
C LYS A 167 -21.39 -4.56 -37.73
N SER A 168 -20.73 -5.51 -37.07
CA SER A 168 -21.30 -6.25 -35.93
C SER A 168 -21.50 -5.34 -34.71
N PHE A 169 -20.55 -4.44 -34.44
CA PHE A 169 -20.70 -3.39 -33.43
C PHE A 169 -21.91 -2.50 -33.72
N HIS A 170 -22.05 -1.98 -34.94
CA HIS A 170 -23.21 -1.16 -35.30
C HIS A 170 -24.55 -1.89 -35.16
N ILE A 171 -24.62 -3.20 -35.45
CA ILE A 171 -25.84 -4.00 -35.26
C ILE A 171 -26.22 -4.04 -33.77
N LEU A 172 -25.28 -4.35 -32.87
CA LEU A 172 -25.54 -4.42 -31.43
C LEU A 172 -25.83 -3.04 -30.82
N ARG A 173 -25.12 -1.99 -31.24
CA ARG A 173 -25.38 -0.60 -30.79
C ARG A 173 -26.75 -0.08 -31.21
N LEU A 174 -27.27 -0.50 -32.38
CA LEU A 174 -28.62 -0.14 -32.84
C LEU A 174 -29.72 -0.90 -32.09
N ASP A 175 -29.50 -2.18 -31.79
CA ASP A 175 -30.41 -3.01 -30.98
C ASP A 175 -30.56 -2.45 -29.54
N GLN A 176 -29.42 -2.16 -28.91
CA GLN A 176 -29.34 -1.67 -27.53
C GLN A 176 -29.63 -0.16 -27.39
N ALA A 177 -29.92 0.56 -28.48
CA ALA A 177 -30.08 2.02 -28.48
C ALA A 177 -31.19 2.54 -27.56
N ALA A 178 -32.18 1.70 -27.23
CA ALA A 178 -33.28 2.03 -26.31
C ALA A 178 -32.98 1.71 -24.83
N ASN A 179 -31.98 0.88 -24.55
CA ASN A 179 -31.56 0.50 -23.19
C ASN A 179 -30.06 0.17 -23.20
N VAL A 180 -29.23 1.21 -23.09
CA VAL A 180 -27.78 1.11 -23.22
C VAL A 180 -27.18 0.54 -21.93
N ASP A 181 -26.56 -0.65 -22.03
CA ASP A 181 -25.89 -1.28 -20.91
C ASP A 181 -24.52 -0.63 -20.64
N TRP A 182 -24.47 0.32 -19.71
CA TRP A 182 -23.24 0.91 -19.22
C TRP A 182 -22.56 0.02 -18.18
N HIS A 183 -21.24 -0.15 -18.29
CA HIS A 183 -20.46 -0.92 -17.33
C HIS A 183 -20.52 -0.25 -15.94
N PRO A 184 -20.74 -1.02 -14.86
CA PRO A 184 -20.68 -0.49 -13.50
C PRO A 184 -19.36 0.26 -13.23
N GLY A 185 -19.43 1.32 -12.44
CA GLY A 185 -18.30 2.20 -12.11
C GLY A 185 -17.83 3.15 -13.22
N SER A 186 -18.22 2.94 -14.49
CA SER A 186 -17.62 3.67 -15.63
C SER A 186 -18.06 5.12 -15.86
N ASN A 187 -18.89 5.69 -14.97
CA ASN A 187 -19.56 6.99 -15.16
C ASN A 187 -20.21 7.15 -16.57
N GLY A 188 -20.71 6.05 -17.16
CA GLY A 188 -21.31 6.07 -18.49
C GLY A 188 -20.31 6.25 -19.64
N MET A 189 -19.05 5.83 -19.47
CA MET A 189 -18.02 5.87 -20.52
C MET A 189 -17.78 4.51 -21.18
N VAL A 190 -18.10 3.38 -20.53
CA VAL A 190 -17.91 2.03 -21.12
C VAL A 190 -19.26 1.41 -21.48
N GLN A 191 -19.57 1.29 -22.77
CA GLN A 191 -20.75 0.59 -23.27
C GLN A 191 -20.45 -0.91 -23.45
N ASN A 192 -21.20 -1.76 -22.75
CA ASN A 192 -21.15 -3.21 -22.88
C ASN A 192 -22.09 -3.69 -23.99
N LEU A 193 -21.54 -4.16 -25.13
CA LEU A 193 -22.36 -4.77 -26.20
C LEU A 193 -22.56 -6.26 -25.95
N VAL A 194 -21.50 -6.94 -25.48
CA VAL A 194 -21.52 -8.31 -24.95
C VAL A 194 -20.60 -8.31 -23.74
N HIS A 195 -21.06 -8.79 -22.58
CA HIS A 195 -20.26 -8.82 -21.36
C HIS A 195 -20.48 -10.12 -20.58
N PRO A 196 -19.42 -10.83 -20.15
CA PRO A 196 -19.56 -12.16 -19.55
C PRO A 196 -20.22 -12.15 -18.16
N SER A 197 -20.09 -11.04 -17.42
CA SER A 197 -20.78 -10.86 -16.12
C SER A 197 -22.29 -10.59 -16.22
N MET A 198 -22.87 -10.43 -17.42
CA MET A 198 -24.33 -10.37 -17.59
C MET A 198 -24.90 -11.78 -17.73
N TYR A 199 -25.96 -12.08 -16.99
CA TYR A 199 -26.54 -13.44 -16.88
C TYR A 199 -25.49 -14.52 -16.54
N PRO A 200 -24.69 -14.35 -15.46
CA PRO A 200 -23.68 -15.34 -15.07
C PRO A 200 -24.36 -16.64 -14.62
N PHE A 201 -23.57 -17.71 -14.49
CA PHE A 201 -23.99 -18.85 -13.70
C PHE A 201 -24.09 -18.44 -12.23
N VAL A 202 -25.16 -18.85 -11.55
CA VAL A 202 -25.39 -18.58 -10.13
C VAL A 202 -25.80 -19.89 -9.45
N TYR A 203 -25.02 -20.34 -8.46
CA TYR A 203 -25.37 -21.54 -7.68
C TYR A 203 -26.70 -21.35 -6.92
N ASP A 204 -27.42 -22.44 -6.67
CA ASP A 204 -28.82 -22.50 -6.19
C ASP A 204 -29.88 -21.81 -7.08
N ARG A 205 -29.49 -21.05 -8.12
CA ARG A 205 -30.37 -20.15 -8.91
C ARG A 205 -30.46 -20.50 -10.40
N THR A 206 -29.34 -20.76 -11.08
CA THR A 206 -29.25 -21.05 -12.52
C THR A 206 -29.56 -22.51 -12.83
N ARG A 207 -30.38 -22.75 -13.87
CA ARG A 207 -30.72 -24.11 -14.32
C ARG A 207 -29.61 -24.71 -15.19
N PHE A 208 -29.31 -25.98 -14.94
CA PHE A 208 -28.27 -26.76 -15.61
C PHE A 208 -28.84 -28.06 -16.17
N ILE A 209 -28.30 -28.50 -17.31
CA ILE A 209 -28.56 -29.78 -17.97
C ILE A 209 -27.26 -30.58 -17.95
N GLN A 210 -27.31 -31.79 -17.39
CA GLN A 210 -26.14 -32.63 -17.15
C GLN A 210 -25.57 -33.24 -18.43
N GLU A 211 -26.42 -33.47 -19.41
CA GLU A 211 -26.08 -33.88 -20.77
C GLU A 211 -25.83 -32.65 -21.65
N GLU A 212 -24.70 -32.61 -22.38
CA GLU A 212 -24.37 -31.51 -23.30
C GLU A 212 -25.38 -31.44 -24.46
N LEU A 213 -26.32 -30.50 -24.40
CA LEU A 213 -27.48 -30.43 -25.31
C LEU A 213 -27.86 -29.01 -25.77
N VAL A 214 -27.32 -27.96 -25.15
CA VAL A 214 -27.71 -26.57 -25.44
C VAL A 214 -26.88 -25.99 -26.59
N GLY A 215 -27.25 -26.37 -27.82
CA GLY A 215 -26.59 -25.90 -29.03
C GLY A 215 -27.11 -24.55 -29.55
N VAL A 216 -26.31 -23.84 -30.36
CA VAL A 216 -26.64 -22.53 -30.96
C VAL A 216 -28.06 -22.51 -31.56
N SER A 217 -28.39 -23.52 -32.37
CA SER A 217 -29.67 -23.59 -33.12
C SER A 217 -30.87 -24.09 -32.31
N ASN A 218 -30.69 -24.49 -31.05
CA ASN A 218 -31.76 -25.03 -30.20
C ASN A 218 -31.83 -24.40 -28.80
N ALA A 219 -30.91 -23.51 -28.43
CA ALA A 219 -30.86 -22.84 -27.13
C ALA A 219 -32.22 -22.25 -26.70
N ILE A 220 -32.88 -21.50 -27.58
CA ILE A 220 -34.19 -20.86 -27.31
C ILE A 220 -35.29 -21.88 -27.01
N LYS A 221 -35.23 -23.07 -27.61
CA LYS A 221 -36.19 -24.17 -27.38
C LYS A 221 -35.92 -24.95 -26.08
N LEU A 222 -34.87 -24.59 -25.34
CA LEU A 222 -34.47 -25.21 -24.09
C LEU A 222 -34.54 -24.26 -22.89
N ILE A 223 -34.94 -22.99 -23.09
CA ILE A 223 -35.15 -22.02 -22.01
C ILE A 223 -36.08 -22.62 -20.94
N GLY A 224 -35.75 -22.39 -19.66
CA GLY A 224 -36.49 -22.93 -18.51
C GLY A 224 -36.28 -24.42 -18.22
N ARG A 225 -35.57 -25.19 -19.07
CA ARG A 225 -35.20 -26.58 -18.79
C ARG A 225 -33.99 -26.70 -17.86
N GLY A 226 -33.76 -27.91 -17.35
CA GLY A 226 -32.74 -28.19 -16.37
C GLY A 226 -33.18 -27.89 -14.94
N ALA A 227 -32.33 -28.27 -13.98
CA ALA A 227 -32.56 -28.06 -12.55
C ALA A 227 -31.48 -27.11 -11.98
N PRO A 228 -31.77 -26.35 -10.91
CA PRO A 228 -30.74 -25.59 -10.20
C PRO A 228 -29.64 -26.51 -9.66
N VAL A 229 -28.37 -26.14 -9.85
CA VAL A 229 -27.24 -26.82 -9.19
C VAL A 229 -27.16 -26.32 -7.74
N PRO A 230 -27.14 -27.21 -6.74
CA PRO A 230 -27.00 -26.79 -5.35
C PRO A 230 -25.61 -26.18 -5.10
N LYS A 231 -25.52 -25.14 -4.27
CA LYS A 231 -24.23 -24.59 -3.81
C LYS A 231 -23.47 -25.63 -2.98
N ASP A 232 -22.14 -25.70 -3.13
CA ASP A 232 -21.30 -26.61 -2.35
C ASP A 232 -21.30 -26.21 -0.87
N GLN A 233 -21.92 -27.02 -0.03
CA GLN A 233 -22.08 -26.77 1.40
C GLN A 233 -20.86 -27.23 2.23
N ASN A 234 -19.83 -27.82 1.61
CA ASN A 234 -18.63 -28.31 2.31
C ASN A 234 -17.34 -28.02 1.53
N PRO A 235 -16.93 -26.74 1.36
CA PRO A 235 -15.72 -26.33 0.65
C PRO A 235 -14.42 -26.61 1.44
N THR A 236 -14.44 -27.52 2.41
CA THR A 236 -13.48 -27.60 3.52
C THR A 236 -12.21 -28.40 3.21
N THR A 237 -11.06 -27.82 3.58
CA THR A 237 -9.91 -28.58 4.13
C THR A 237 -9.02 -27.74 5.06
N LYS A 238 -9.57 -27.09 6.10
CA LYS A 238 -8.80 -26.75 7.33
C LYS A 238 -8.47 -28.04 8.12
N GLY A 239 -7.94 -29.07 7.45
CA GLY A 239 -8.00 -30.47 7.90
C GLY A 239 -6.75 -31.32 7.71
N HIS A 240 -5.77 -30.85 6.94
CA HIS A 240 -4.46 -31.51 6.77
C HIS A 240 -3.29 -30.51 6.74
N ALA A 241 -3.37 -29.45 7.57
CA ALA A 241 -2.21 -28.64 7.94
C ALA A 241 -1.29 -29.44 8.90
N SER A 242 -0.74 -30.55 8.39
CA SER A 242 0.01 -31.53 9.16
C SER A 242 1.22 -32.03 8.37
N ASN A 243 2.28 -31.22 8.39
CA ASN A 243 3.68 -31.53 8.07
C ASN A 243 4.00 -31.94 6.61
N PHE A 244 4.66 -31.01 5.90
CA PHE A 244 5.36 -31.17 4.61
C PHE A 244 4.54 -31.61 3.39
N GLN A 245 4.41 -30.69 2.42
CA GLN A 245 4.94 -30.92 1.07
C GLN A 245 5.02 -29.59 0.29
N TYR A 246 6.25 -29.09 0.06
CA TYR A 246 6.49 -28.15 -1.04
C TYR A 246 6.14 -28.86 -2.36
N GLY A 247 5.30 -28.25 -3.18
CA GLY A 247 4.82 -28.88 -4.41
C GLY A 247 3.79 -28.02 -5.15
N VAL A 248 4.12 -27.63 -6.37
CA VAL A 248 3.30 -26.81 -7.26
C VAL A 248 2.19 -27.68 -7.89
N GLY A 249 0.96 -27.16 -7.96
CA GLY A 249 -0.12 -27.78 -8.77
C GLY A 249 -1.42 -28.17 -8.05
N SER A 250 -2.46 -27.37 -8.26
CA SER A 250 -3.90 -27.68 -8.07
C SER A 250 -4.43 -28.12 -6.68
N GLY A 251 -3.58 -28.41 -5.70
CA GLY A 251 -3.97 -28.70 -4.31
C GLY A 251 -3.98 -27.50 -3.37
N ASN A 252 -3.09 -26.52 -3.59
CA ASN A 252 -2.71 -25.54 -2.57
C ASN A 252 -3.34 -24.14 -2.75
N VAL A 253 -3.98 -23.88 -3.89
CA VAL A 253 -4.50 -22.54 -4.22
C VAL A 253 -5.60 -22.12 -3.24
N ALA A 254 -5.42 -20.95 -2.62
CA ALA A 254 -6.21 -20.46 -1.51
C ALA A 254 -7.73 -20.41 -1.79
N PRO A 255 -8.59 -20.41 -0.75
CA PRO A 255 -10.03 -20.49 -0.92
C PRO A 255 -10.62 -19.41 -1.83
N ASP A 256 -10.09 -18.19 -1.76
CA ASP A 256 -10.76 -16.97 -2.20
C ASP A 256 -10.53 -16.65 -3.69
N PHE A 257 -9.61 -17.38 -4.31
CA PHE A 257 -9.51 -17.53 -5.77
C PHE A 257 -10.69 -18.29 -6.40
N TRP A 258 -11.59 -18.89 -5.60
CA TRP A 258 -12.72 -19.70 -6.06
C TRP A 258 -14.06 -19.15 -5.56
N SER A 259 -14.90 -18.67 -6.49
CA SER A 259 -16.27 -18.26 -6.15
C SER A 259 -17.13 -19.48 -5.81
N ASN A 260 -17.79 -19.46 -4.65
CA ASN A 260 -18.83 -20.45 -4.33
C ASN A 260 -20.23 -19.95 -4.75
N THR A 261 -20.34 -18.86 -5.50
CA THR A 261 -21.61 -18.19 -5.83
C THR A 261 -21.82 -18.05 -7.33
N TYR A 262 -20.76 -17.81 -8.10
CA TYR A 262 -20.82 -17.43 -9.50
C TYR A 262 -19.84 -18.18 -10.41
N GLN A 263 -20.12 -18.15 -11.72
CA GLN A 263 -19.14 -18.44 -12.79
C GLN A 263 -19.56 -17.70 -14.07
N TRP A 264 -18.62 -17.17 -14.86
CA TRP A 264 -18.87 -16.78 -16.24
C TRP A 264 -19.15 -18.03 -17.11
N LEU A 265 -20.04 -17.89 -18.09
CA LEU A 265 -20.43 -18.99 -18.97
C LEU A 265 -19.67 -18.93 -20.31
N PRO A 266 -18.62 -19.75 -20.52
CA PRO A 266 -18.00 -19.89 -21.83
C PRO A 266 -18.95 -20.54 -22.84
N ALA A 267 -18.69 -20.25 -24.11
CA ALA A 267 -19.27 -20.95 -25.25
C ALA A 267 -18.30 -22.02 -25.77
N ASN A 268 -18.85 -23.18 -26.13
CA ASN A 268 -18.10 -24.27 -26.72
C ASN A 268 -17.85 -24.01 -28.22
N LEU A 269 -16.64 -24.31 -28.69
CA LEU A 269 -16.22 -24.23 -30.09
C LEU A 269 -15.78 -25.62 -30.58
N ALA A 270 -16.15 -25.98 -31.81
CA ALA A 270 -15.58 -27.12 -32.51
C ALA A 270 -14.68 -26.66 -33.67
N PHE A 271 -13.61 -27.41 -33.93
CA PHE A 271 -12.79 -27.26 -35.13
C PHE A 271 -13.50 -27.89 -36.32
N ARG A 272 -13.45 -27.23 -37.48
CA ARG A 272 -14.12 -27.73 -38.69
C ARG A 272 -13.16 -28.51 -39.59
N ILE A 273 -13.69 -29.49 -40.31
CA ILE A 273 -12.93 -30.33 -41.26
C ILE A 273 -12.47 -29.50 -42.48
N ASP A 274 -13.25 -28.48 -42.86
CA ASP A 274 -12.94 -27.55 -43.96
C ASP A 274 -12.06 -26.36 -43.54
N GLY A 275 -11.50 -26.39 -42.33
CA GLY A 275 -10.80 -25.25 -41.72
C GLY A 275 -11.77 -24.26 -41.07
N GLY A 276 -11.25 -23.38 -40.20
CA GLY A 276 -12.07 -22.54 -39.33
C GLY A 276 -12.42 -23.19 -37.99
N VAL A 277 -13.06 -22.39 -37.13
CA VAL A 277 -13.80 -22.86 -35.94
C VAL A 277 -15.31 -22.65 -36.15
N LYS A 278 -16.13 -23.22 -35.27
CA LYS A 278 -17.57 -22.96 -35.20
C LYS A 278 -18.09 -23.04 -33.78
N PHE A 279 -18.97 -22.12 -33.38
CA PHE A 279 -19.70 -22.25 -32.11
C PHE A 279 -20.64 -23.47 -32.14
N THR A 280 -20.57 -24.28 -31.08
CA THR A 280 -21.48 -25.40 -30.85
C THR A 280 -22.57 -25.03 -29.86
N SER A 281 -22.26 -24.24 -28.82
CA SER A 281 -23.23 -23.57 -27.94
C SER A 281 -23.26 -22.05 -28.12
N TYR A 282 -24.27 -21.37 -27.57
CA TYR A 282 -24.46 -19.92 -27.75
C TYR A 282 -23.43 -19.09 -26.95
N VAL A 283 -23.10 -17.88 -27.40
CA VAL A 283 -22.28 -16.92 -26.64
C VAL A 283 -23.16 -16.26 -25.59
N ASN A 284 -22.70 -16.22 -24.33
CA ASN A 284 -23.49 -15.63 -23.25
C ASN A 284 -23.86 -14.16 -23.55
N ASN A 285 -25.07 -13.77 -23.19
CA ASN A 285 -25.68 -12.46 -23.49
C ASN A 285 -25.75 -12.08 -24.99
N LEU A 286 -25.61 -13.01 -25.94
CA LEU A 286 -25.71 -12.75 -27.39
C LEU A 286 -26.71 -13.70 -28.07
N HIS A 287 -27.90 -13.21 -28.43
CA HIS A 287 -28.99 -14.05 -28.93
C HIS A 287 -28.63 -14.80 -30.25
N PRO A 288 -28.66 -16.14 -30.27
CA PRO A 288 -28.03 -16.95 -31.34
C PRO A 288 -28.73 -16.91 -32.70
N ASN A 289 -30.03 -16.60 -32.74
CA ASN A 289 -30.79 -16.59 -34.00
C ASN A 289 -30.66 -15.24 -34.72
N GLU A 290 -30.86 -14.13 -33.99
CA GLU A 290 -30.86 -12.77 -34.55
C GLU A 290 -29.46 -12.32 -34.93
N PHE A 291 -28.49 -12.48 -34.05
CA PHE A 291 -27.11 -12.01 -34.26
C PHE A 291 -26.23 -13.03 -35.00
N SER A 292 -26.81 -13.91 -35.82
CA SER A 292 -26.10 -14.99 -36.51
C SER A 292 -24.97 -14.52 -37.48
N GLU A 293 -24.96 -13.26 -37.90
CA GLU A 293 -23.81 -12.65 -38.61
C GLU A 293 -22.68 -12.24 -37.66
N VAL A 294 -22.99 -11.81 -36.43
CA VAL A 294 -21.99 -11.51 -35.38
C VAL A 294 -21.25 -12.78 -34.98
N TYR A 295 -21.97 -13.90 -34.81
CA TYR A 295 -21.36 -15.21 -34.56
C TYR A 295 -20.33 -15.58 -35.63
N LYS A 296 -20.64 -15.40 -36.93
CA LYS A 296 -19.69 -15.68 -38.04
C LYS A 296 -18.47 -14.76 -38.03
N ALA A 297 -18.64 -13.51 -37.59
CA ALA A 297 -17.54 -12.55 -37.46
C ALA A 297 -16.62 -12.93 -36.27
N LEU A 298 -17.20 -13.32 -35.14
CA LEU A 298 -16.47 -13.84 -33.98
C LEU A 298 -15.75 -15.16 -34.30
N GLU A 299 -16.40 -16.12 -34.96
CA GLU A 299 -15.76 -17.36 -35.44
C GLU A 299 -14.52 -17.06 -36.30
N SER A 300 -14.62 -16.06 -37.19
CA SER A 300 -13.52 -15.63 -38.07
C SER A 300 -12.38 -14.93 -37.31
N LEU A 301 -12.68 -14.25 -36.19
CA LEU A 301 -11.69 -13.61 -35.33
C LEU A 301 -11.00 -14.62 -34.39
N ILE A 302 -11.75 -15.58 -33.83
CA ILE A 302 -11.19 -16.62 -32.97
C ILE A 302 -10.29 -17.58 -33.76
N ASP A 303 -10.65 -17.88 -35.02
CA ASP A 303 -9.78 -18.65 -35.93
C ASP A 303 -8.41 -17.98 -36.14
N LYS A 304 -8.36 -16.65 -35.99
CA LYS A 304 -7.14 -15.82 -36.02
C LYS A 304 -6.48 -15.64 -34.65
N ALA A 305 -7.22 -15.69 -33.54
CA ALA A 305 -6.62 -15.69 -32.20
C ALA A 305 -5.78 -16.95 -31.95
N ILE A 306 -6.24 -18.12 -32.45
CA ILE A 306 -5.60 -19.42 -32.17
C ILE A 306 -4.10 -19.48 -32.50
N PRO A 307 -3.60 -19.05 -33.68
CA PRO A 307 -2.15 -19.04 -33.93
C PRO A 307 -1.34 -18.04 -33.10
N ALA A 308 -1.98 -17.03 -32.49
CA ALA A 308 -1.34 -16.15 -31.53
C ALA A 308 -1.30 -16.77 -30.12
N TRP A 309 -2.30 -17.59 -29.75
CA TRP A 309 -2.24 -18.44 -28.55
C TRP A 309 -1.24 -19.59 -28.70
N ASP A 310 -1.17 -20.24 -29.87
CA ASP A 310 -0.14 -21.25 -30.18
C ASP A 310 1.29 -20.68 -29.96
N GLN A 311 1.47 -19.37 -30.17
CA GLN A 311 2.73 -18.65 -29.98
C GLN A 311 3.02 -18.24 -28.53
N CYS A 312 2.01 -17.88 -27.74
CA CYS A 312 2.19 -17.33 -26.39
C CYS A 312 2.18 -18.39 -25.27
N GLU A 313 1.66 -19.60 -25.55
CA GLU A 313 1.49 -20.69 -24.59
C GLU A 313 2.60 -21.77 -24.66
N CYS A 314 3.70 -21.60 -23.91
CA CYS A 314 4.76 -22.62 -23.83
C CYS A 314 4.37 -23.83 -22.96
N PHE A 315 3.55 -24.72 -23.53
CA PHE A 315 3.09 -25.91 -22.80
C PHE A 315 4.21 -26.88 -22.41
N GLY A 316 4.38 -27.08 -21.10
CA GLY A 316 5.09 -28.24 -20.54
C GLY A 316 6.62 -28.16 -20.61
N SER A 317 7.20 -26.97 -20.64
CA SER A 317 8.65 -26.77 -20.51
C SER A 317 9.10 -26.20 -19.16
N TYR A 318 8.45 -26.61 -18.06
CA TYR A 318 9.04 -26.65 -16.70
C TYR A 318 10.14 -27.72 -16.59
N GLN A 319 11.02 -27.77 -17.59
CA GLN A 319 12.43 -27.94 -17.29
C GLN A 319 12.86 -26.57 -16.83
N HIS A 320 13.53 -26.45 -15.69
CA HIS A 320 14.47 -25.35 -15.58
C HIS A 320 15.36 -25.47 -16.83
N ARG A 321 15.26 -24.48 -17.72
CA ARG A 321 16.50 -23.79 -18.07
C ARG A 321 17.01 -23.36 -16.71
N ASP A 322 17.98 -24.10 -16.19
CA ASP A 322 18.91 -23.51 -15.25
C ASP A 322 19.26 -22.17 -15.88
N SER A 323 18.94 -21.06 -15.20
CA SER A 323 19.62 -19.84 -15.53
C SER A 323 21.08 -20.22 -15.37
N ASP A 324 21.79 -20.31 -16.49
CA ASP A 324 23.22 -20.58 -16.48
C ASP A 324 23.79 -19.36 -15.80
N ASP A 325 23.86 -19.32 -14.47
CA ASP A 325 24.11 -18.08 -13.76
C ASP A 325 25.53 -17.56 -14.05
N SER A 326 26.40 -18.39 -14.65
CA SER A 326 27.64 -17.97 -15.31
C SER A 326 27.46 -17.11 -16.58
N LEU A 327 26.21 -16.89 -17.03
CA LEU A 327 25.77 -15.83 -17.96
C LEU A 327 25.97 -14.44 -17.37
N TRP A 328 25.61 -14.30 -16.09
CA TRP A 328 25.25 -13.02 -15.47
C TRP A 328 25.96 -12.78 -14.13
N SER A 329 26.62 -13.80 -13.58
CA SER A 329 27.47 -13.71 -12.39
C SER A 329 28.53 -12.62 -12.59
N PRO A 330 28.73 -11.73 -11.62
CA PRO A 330 29.77 -10.71 -11.68
C PRO A 330 31.16 -11.34 -11.73
N GLU A 331 32.09 -10.73 -12.48
CA GLU A 331 33.47 -11.22 -12.59
C GLU A 331 34.21 -11.06 -11.25
N PHE A 332 34.27 -12.15 -10.47
CA PHE A 332 35.01 -12.22 -9.22
C PHE A 332 36.50 -12.52 -9.46
N ASP A 333 37.35 -11.50 -9.33
CA ASP A 333 38.82 -11.65 -9.36
C ASP A 333 39.42 -11.53 -7.95
N VAL A 334 39.85 -12.67 -7.42
CA VAL A 334 40.53 -12.78 -6.12
C VAL A 334 41.73 -11.83 -6.02
N GLU A 335 42.51 -11.65 -7.09
CA GLU A 335 43.74 -10.85 -7.05
C GLU A 335 43.45 -9.34 -6.96
N THR A 336 42.38 -8.86 -7.61
CA THR A 336 41.89 -7.49 -7.45
C THR A 336 41.32 -7.25 -6.06
N PHE A 337 40.40 -8.09 -5.59
CA PHE A 337 39.63 -7.77 -4.38
C PHE A 337 40.37 -8.04 -3.07
N LYS A 338 41.26 -9.04 -2.98
CA LYS A 338 42.09 -9.24 -1.77
C LYS A 338 42.98 -8.01 -1.47
N ASN A 339 43.48 -7.35 -2.52
CA ASN A 339 44.34 -6.17 -2.46
C ASN A 339 43.57 -4.85 -2.27
N ALA A 340 42.23 -4.89 -2.33
CA ALA A 340 41.40 -3.69 -2.18
C ALA A 340 41.60 -3.04 -0.79
N HIS A 341 41.66 -1.70 -0.79
CA HIS A 341 41.81 -0.88 0.42
C HIS A 341 40.46 -0.65 1.10
N VAL A 342 39.87 -1.77 1.55
CA VAL A 342 38.64 -1.81 2.35
C VAL A 342 39.04 -2.03 3.80
N HIS A 343 38.50 -1.22 4.71
CA HIS A 343 38.59 -1.50 6.13
C HIS A 343 37.47 -2.48 6.52
N LEU A 344 37.87 -3.58 7.15
CA LEU A 344 36.97 -4.46 7.87
C LEU A 344 36.94 -3.98 9.33
N GLU A 345 35.73 -3.91 9.89
CA GLU A 345 35.51 -3.55 11.30
C GLU A 345 35.74 -4.76 12.20
N PHE A 346 35.73 -4.54 13.52
CA PHE A 346 36.05 -5.57 14.51
C PHE A 346 35.10 -6.77 14.46
N ASP A 347 33.79 -6.51 14.37
CA ASP A 347 32.77 -7.56 14.44
C ASP A 347 32.80 -8.46 13.18
N GLU A 348 33.02 -7.85 12.01
CA GLU A 348 33.20 -8.55 10.72
C GLU A 348 34.47 -9.44 10.67
N LEU A 349 35.49 -9.10 11.48
CA LEU A 349 36.69 -9.90 11.64
C LEU A 349 36.48 -11.08 12.62
N LEU A 350 35.44 -11.03 13.46
CA LEU A 350 34.99 -12.16 14.29
C LEU A 350 34.10 -13.11 13.49
N ASP A 351 33.15 -12.58 12.70
CA ASP A 351 32.34 -13.37 11.76
C ASP A 351 33.25 -14.19 10.80
N LEU A 352 34.37 -13.60 10.38
CA LEU A 352 35.41 -14.24 9.57
C LEU A 352 36.28 -15.27 10.33
N ASP A 353 36.34 -15.22 11.66
CA ASP A 353 37.06 -16.20 12.49
C ASP A 353 36.15 -17.42 12.75
N GLU A 354 34.88 -17.20 13.12
CA GLU A 354 33.87 -18.27 13.22
C GLU A 354 33.65 -18.99 11.87
N ALA A 355 33.69 -18.25 10.75
CA ALA A 355 33.64 -18.82 9.40
C ALA A 355 34.96 -19.47 8.93
N ALA A 356 36.03 -19.42 9.73
CA ALA A 356 37.29 -20.11 9.47
C ALA A 356 37.45 -21.39 10.30
N GLU A 357 36.85 -21.46 11.50
CA GLU A 357 36.86 -22.67 12.36
C GLU A 357 36.33 -23.93 11.66
N CYS A 358 35.49 -23.78 10.65
CA CYS A 358 34.72 -24.88 10.07
C CYS A 358 35.38 -25.60 8.88
N ASP A 359 36.49 -25.07 8.30
CA ASP A 359 37.03 -25.55 7.01
C ASP A 359 38.53 -25.93 6.98
N ASP A 360 39.36 -25.68 8.01
CA ASP A 360 40.81 -25.99 7.97
C ASP A 360 41.40 -26.60 9.28
N GLU A 361 42.39 -27.50 9.16
CA GLU A 361 43.05 -28.19 10.30
C GLU A 361 44.18 -27.36 10.94
N ASP A 362 44.71 -26.34 10.25
CA ASP A 362 45.81 -25.45 10.71
C ASP A 362 45.28 -24.09 11.25
N TYR A 363 44.02 -24.01 11.69
CA TYR A 363 43.39 -22.82 12.27
C TYR A 363 44.09 -22.30 13.54
N VAL A 364 44.07 -20.97 13.74
CA VAL A 364 44.65 -20.28 14.91
C VAL A 364 43.68 -19.20 15.40
N GLU A 365 42.94 -19.54 16.44
CA GLU A 365 42.00 -18.72 17.21
C GLU A 365 42.58 -17.33 17.57
N ILE A 366 41.83 -16.24 17.31
CA ILE A 366 42.22 -14.91 17.75
C ILE A 366 41.91 -14.74 19.25
N ASP A 367 42.95 -14.55 20.07
CA ASP A 367 42.79 -14.19 21.48
C ASP A 367 42.08 -12.82 21.60
N PHE A 368 40.82 -12.87 22.06
CA PHE A 368 39.95 -11.71 22.26
C PHE A 368 40.57 -10.68 23.25
N GLU A 369 41.34 -11.13 24.25
CA GLU A 369 42.05 -10.22 25.17
C GLU A 369 43.28 -9.57 24.50
N GLU A 370 43.97 -10.23 23.56
CA GLU A 370 45.02 -9.56 22.77
C GLU A 370 44.40 -8.55 21.79
N GLN A 371 43.31 -8.92 21.11
CA GLN A 371 42.66 -8.12 20.08
C GLN A 371 42.14 -6.78 20.64
N GLU A 372 41.43 -6.78 21.77
CA GLU A 372 40.96 -5.55 22.43
C GLU A 372 42.13 -4.75 23.06
N GLN A 373 43.20 -5.42 23.53
CA GLN A 373 44.43 -4.72 23.96
C GLN A 373 45.12 -3.96 22.82
N ARG A 374 45.09 -4.50 21.59
CA ARG A 374 45.63 -3.84 20.39
C ARG A 374 44.78 -2.63 20.00
N ARG A 375 43.45 -2.78 20.02
CA ARG A 375 42.47 -1.70 19.81
C ARG A 375 42.70 -0.54 20.80
N ALA A 376 42.84 -0.84 22.09
CA ALA A 376 43.14 0.13 23.15
C ALA A 376 44.50 0.85 22.98
N GLN A 377 45.43 0.25 22.21
CA GLN A 377 46.74 0.84 21.87
C GLN A 377 46.76 1.57 20.52
N GLY A 378 45.65 1.58 19.76
CA GLY A 378 45.60 2.13 18.41
C GLY A 378 46.43 1.34 17.39
N LEU A 379 46.69 0.05 17.66
CA LEU A 379 47.37 -0.86 16.74
C LEU A 379 46.35 -1.51 15.79
N PRO A 380 46.75 -1.90 14.57
CA PRO A 380 45.87 -2.65 13.67
C PRO A 380 45.40 -3.96 14.32
N PRO A 381 44.14 -4.37 14.10
CA PRO A 381 43.66 -5.67 14.57
C PRO A 381 44.51 -6.81 13.97
N LEU A 382 44.57 -7.93 14.68
CA LEU A 382 44.92 -9.22 14.10
C LEU A 382 43.88 -9.56 13.04
N THR A 383 44.32 -10.18 11.96
CA THR A 383 43.45 -10.72 10.91
C THR A 383 43.47 -12.24 11.05
N PRO A 384 42.31 -12.92 10.92
CA PRO A 384 42.26 -14.37 11.01
C PRO A 384 43.04 -15.01 9.84
N ASN A 385 43.49 -16.25 10.00
CA ASN A 385 44.32 -16.94 9.01
C ASN A 385 43.48 -17.50 7.83
N ILE A 386 42.65 -16.63 7.24
CA ILE A 386 41.71 -16.96 6.16
C ILE A 386 42.38 -16.98 4.78
N THR A 387 41.76 -17.67 3.83
CA THR A 387 42.27 -17.74 2.45
C THR A 387 42.19 -16.38 1.75
N ASP A 388 43.10 -16.17 0.78
CA ASP A 388 43.06 -15.03 -0.16
C ASP A 388 41.68 -14.89 -0.84
N GLU A 389 40.99 -16.01 -1.08
CA GLU A 389 39.68 -16.08 -1.73
C GLU A 389 38.54 -15.66 -0.80
N THR A 390 38.54 -16.09 0.46
CA THR A 390 37.60 -15.65 1.50
C THR A 390 37.76 -14.14 1.76
N LEU A 391 39.01 -13.67 1.92
CA LEU A 391 39.32 -12.25 2.11
C LEU A 391 38.94 -11.40 0.89
N ALA A 392 39.12 -11.92 -0.32
CA ALA A 392 38.65 -11.26 -1.54
C ALA A 392 37.12 -11.18 -1.59
N ARG A 393 36.40 -12.22 -1.16
CA ARG A 393 34.93 -12.28 -1.20
C ARG A 393 34.28 -11.22 -0.30
N VAL A 394 34.67 -11.14 0.98
CA VAL A 394 34.13 -10.12 1.90
C VAL A 394 34.50 -8.69 1.46
N LYS A 395 35.71 -8.49 0.95
CA LYS A 395 36.09 -7.18 0.37
C LYS A 395 35.27 -6.85 -0.87
N TRP A 396 35.04 -7.83 -1.75
CA TRP A 396 34.18 -7.67 -2.93
C TRP A 396 32.75 -7.34 -2.52
N GLU A 397 32.16 -8.04 -1.54
CA GLU A 397 30.82 -7.78 -1.02
C GLU A 397 30.61 -6.34 -0.54
N LYS A 398 31.65 -5.74 0.09
CA LYS A 398 31.64 -4.34 0.54
C LYS A 398 31.81 -3.27 -0.53
N ILE A 399 32.56 -3.54 -1.62
CA ILE A 399 32.86 -2.52 -2.66
C ILE A 399 32.37 -2.88 -4.06
N ARG A 400 31.56 -3.93 -4.21
CA ARG A 400 30.89 -4.28 -5.47
C ARG A 400 29.97 -3.16 -5.91
N GLU A 401 30.32 -2.52 -7.01
CA GLU A 401 29.41 -1.67 -7.75
C GLU A 401 28.46 -2.56 -8.57
N ALA A 402 27.18 -2.17 -8.70
CA ALA A 402 26.18 -2.94 -9.44
C ALA A 402 26.41 -2.83 -10.96
N VAL A 403 27.38 -3.60 -11.47
CA VAL A 403 27.67 -3.73 -12.89
C VAL A 403 26.57 -4.55 -13.55
N LEU A 404 25.77 -3.92 -14.41
CA LEU A 404 24.80 -4.64 -15.23
C LEU A 404 25.56 -5.58 -16.18
N PRO A 405 25.22 -6.88 -16.23
CA PRO A 405 26.01 -7.85 -16.99
C PRO A 405 25.69 -7.77 -18.49
N GLU A 406 26.70 -7.96 -19.34
CA GLU A 406 26.61 -7.74 -20.79
C GLU A 406 26.17 -9.00 -21.54
N PRO A 407 25.23 -8.93 -22.50
CA PRO A 407 24.69 -10.13 -23.16
C PRO A 407 25.77 -10.94 -23.88
N LYS A 408 25.66 -12.28 -23.81
CA LYS A 408 26.42 -13.21 -24.66
C LYS A 408 26.09 -12.96 -26.15
N ALA A 409 26.87 -13.54 -27.06
CA ALA A 409 26.65 -13.37 -28.50
C ALA A 409 25.26 -13.89 -28.90
N PHE A 410 24.57 -13.16 -29.80
CA PHE A 410 23.23 -13.54 -30.26
C PHE A 410 23.24 -14.86 -31.04
N GLU A 411 22.44 -15.84 -30.58
CA GLU A 411 22.15 -17.08 -31.31
C GLU A 411 20.77 -16.99 -31.99
N THR A 412 20.62 -17.65 -33.14
CA THR A 412 19.36 -17.60 -33.92
C THR A 412 18.22 -18.32 -33.20
N ILE A 413 17.15 -17.58 -32.91
CA ILE A 413 15.96 -18.08 -32.20
C ILE A 413 14.92 -18.59 -33.21
N ASP A 414 14.44 -19.82 -33.00
CA ASP A 414 13.23 -20.32 -33.67
C ASP A 414 11.99 -19.96 -32.85
N TYR A 415 11.24 -18.96 -33.30
CA TYR A 415 9.98 -18.54 -32.67
C TYR A 415 8.78 -19.40 -33.09
N ALA A 416 8.94 -20.38 -34.00
CA ALA A 416 7.81 -21.17 -34.47
C ALA A 416 7.18 -21.99 -33.32
N PRO A 417 5.83 -21.98 -33.19
CA PRO A 417 5.16 -22.64 -32.08
C PRO A 417 5.36 -24.16 -32.14
N LYS A 418 5.94 -24.74 -31.08
CA LYS A 418 6.31 -26.16 -30.99
C LYS A 418 5.11 -27.11 -31.06
N GLN A 419 3.90 -26.61 -30.81
CA GLN A 419 2.64 -27.35 -30.77
C GLN A 419 1.49 -26.44 -31.23
N SER A 420 0.40 -26.99 -31.76
CA SER A 420 -0.83 -26.23 -32.03
C SER A 420 -2.04 -26.77 -31.28
N ILE A 421 -2.76 -25.85 -30.63
CA ILE A 421 -4.05 -26.03 -29.95
C ILE A 421 -5.07 -26.67 -30.91
N ARG A 422 -5.05 -26.30 -32.19
CA ARG A 422 -5.94 -26.84 -33.24
C ARG A 422 -5.71 -28.33 -33.52
N GLU A 423 -4.50 -28.81 -33.30
CA GLU A 423 -4.17 -30.23 -33.51
C GLU A 423 -4.40 -31.02 -32.22
N ARG A 424 -3.91 -30.52 -31.08
CA ARG A 424 -4.05 -31.15 -29.77
C ARG A 424 -5.50 -31.35 -29.33
N PHE A 425 -6.37 -30.36 -29.57
CA PHE A 425 -7.74 -30.38 -29.07
C PHE A 425 -8.79 -30.56 -30.17
N ARG A 426 -8.38 -31.07 -31.35
CA ARG A 426 -9.22 -31.21 -32.55
C ARG A 426 -10.58 -31.89 -32.29
N GLU A 427 -10.57 -32.99 -31.54
CA GLU A 427 -11.78 -33.79 -31.25
C GLU A 427 -12.62 -33.20 -30.11
N ARG A 428 -11.98 -32.53 -29.14
CA ARG A 428 -12.61 -32.03 -27.92
C ARG A 428 -13.18 -30.62 -28.07
N GLY A 429 -12.62 -29.83 -28.99
CA GLY A 429 -12.95 -28.41 -29.15
C GLY A 429 -12.40 -27.51 -28.03
N LEU A 430 -12.73 -26.22 -28.09
CA LEU A 430 -12.32 -25.22 -27.11
C LEU A 430 -13.52 -24.70 -26.29
N GLN A 431 -13.24 -24.03 -25.19
CA GLN A 431 -14.18 -23.17 -24.46
C GLN A 431 -13.63 -21.74 -24.49
N VAL A 432 -14.46 -20.77 -24.87
CA VAL A 432 -14.07 -19.35 -24.90
C VAL A 432 -15.12 -18.46 -24.28
N ILE A 433 -14.66 -17.36 -23.67
CA ILE A 433 -15.49 -16.28 -23.14
C ILE A 433 -15.27 -15.06 -24.06
N VAL A 434 -16.30 -14.23 -24.27
CA VAL A 434 -16.25 -13.09 -25.21
C VAL A 434 -16.81 -11.83 -24.54
N LYS A 435 -16.11 -10.70 -24.70
CA LYS A 435 -16.58 -9.34 -24.40
C LYS A 435 -16.44 -8.47 -25.65
N MET A 436 -17.46 -7.66 -25.90
CA MET A 436 -17.47 -6.64 -26.95
C MET A 436 -17.87 -5.33 -26.28
N ALA A 437 -16.96 -4.36 -26.24
CA ALA A 437 -17.16 -3.10 -25.53
C ALA A 437 -16.74 -1.90 -26.36
N SER A 438 -17.42 -0.77 -26.13
CA SER A 438 -16.93 0.54 -26.55
C SER A 438 -16.52 1.35 -25.33
N ILE A 439 -15.47 2.14 -25.48
CA ILE A 439 -15.23 3.30 -24.63
C ILE A 439 -15.65 4.54 -25.42
N GLU A 440 -16.53 5.34 -24.85
CA GLU A 440 -17.09 6.58 -25.40
C GLU A 440 -16.64 7.75 -24.54
N LEU A 441 -16.06 8.78 -25.16
CA LEU A 441 -15.68 10.04 -24.51
C LEU A 441 -16.44 11.20 -25.16
N THR A 442 -16.82 12.20 -24.37
CA THR A 442 -17.59 13.37 -24.82
C THR A 442 -16.91 14.66 -24.35
N PRO A 443 -17.24 15.85 -24.88
CA PRO A 443 -16.69 17.11 -24.38
C PRO A 443 -16.89 17.32 -22.87
N GLU A 444 -17.95 16.76 -22.31
CA GLU A 444 -18.29 16.78 -20.87
C GLU A 444 -17.57 15.69 -20.06
N LYS A 445 -17.10 14.62 -20.73
CA LYS A 445 -16.33 13.50 -20.15
C LYS A 445 -15.14 13.19 -21.08
N PRO A 446 -14.13 14.08 -21.13
CA PRO A 446 -13.12 14.07 -22.19
C PRO A 446 -11.97 13.09 -21.95
N GLU A 447 -11.91 12.42 -20.80
CA GLU A 447 -10.78 11.63 -20.35
C GLU A 447 -11.21 10.33 -19.68
N PHE A 448 -10.57 9.24 -20.08
CA PHE A 448 -10.67 7.91 -19.52
C PHE A 448 -9.54 7.71 -18.49
N PRO A 449 -9.83 7.35 -17.22
CA PRO A 449 -8.82 7.07 -16.22
C PRO A 449 -8.04 5.79 -16.54
N ALA A 450 -7.03 5.46 -15.74
CA ALA A 450 -6.34 4.17 -15.90
C ALA A 450 -7.24 2.96 -15.55
N GLY A 451 -6.78 1.76 -15.89
CA GLY A 451 -7.34 0.48 -15.43
C GLY A 451 -6.57 -0.09 -14.23
N GLY A 452 -7.23 -0.92 -13.42
CA GLY A 452 -6.56 -1.63 -12.32
C GLY A 452 -5.60 -2.69 -12.85
N TRP A 453 -4.60 -3.08 -12.04
CA TRP A 453 -3.89 -4.33 -12.29
C TRP A 453 -4.87 -5.49 -12.10
N HIS A 454 -4.96 -6.38 -13.09
CA HIS A 454 -5.87 -7.53 -13.04
C HIS A 454 -5.33 -8.75 -13.78
N LEU A 455 -5.86 -9.91 -13.39
CA LEU A 455 -5.91 -11.13 -14.18
C LEU A 455 -7.37 -11.38 -14.58
N GLU A 456 -7.59 -12.19 -15.60
CA GLU A 456 -8.94 -12.38 -16.13
C GLU A 456 -9.58 -13.65 -15.57
N GLY A 457 -10.66 -13.48 -14.81
CA GLY A 457 -11.42 -14.55 -14.19
C GLY A 457 -10.84 -15.08 -12.88
N GLN A 458 -11.67 -15.82 -12.15
CA GLN A 458 -11.29 -16.60 -10.97
C GLN A 458 -10.92 -18.04 -11.39
N MET A 459 -10.48 -18.86 -10.45
CA MET A 459 -10.18 -20.27 -10.71
C MET A 459 -11.38 -21.09 -11.19
N ASN A 460 -12.60 -20.56 -11.08
CA ASN A 460 -13.80 -21.13 -11.67
C ASN A 460 -13.81 -21.06 -13.21
N GLU A 461 -13.26 -19.99 -13.80
CA GLU A 461 -13.24 -19.80 -15.27
C GLU A 461 -12.07 -20.51 -15.96
N LYS A 462 -10.97 -20.80 -15.24
CA LYS A 462 -9.75 -21.41 -15.82
C LYS A 462 -9.29 -20.75 -17.13
N ILE A 463 -9.33 -19.42 -17.20
CA ILE A 463 -8.77 -18.67 -18.33
C ILE A 463 -7.25 -18.85 -18.30
N CYS A 464 -6.70 -19.38 -19.39
CA CYS A 464 -5.26 -19.58 -19.58
C CYS A 464 -4.65 -18.54 -20.52
N ALA A 465 -5.41 -18.04 -21.51
CA ALA A 465 -4.91 -17.06 -22.47
C ALA A 465 -5.94 -15.98 -22.79
N THR A 466 -5.47 -14.78 -23.12
CA THR A 466 -6.27 -13.62 -23.54
C THR A 466 -5.93 -13.24 -24.97
N ALA A 467 -6.91 -12.78 -25.75
CA ALA A 467 -6.72 -12.12 -27.02
C ALA A 467 -7.62 -10.87 -27.11
N LEU A 468 -6.98 -9.71 -27.28
CA LEU A 468 -7.61 -8.41 -27.47
C LEU A 468 -7.48 -7.97 -28.93
N TYR A 469 -8.56 -7.46 -29.51
CA TYR A 469 -8.55 -6.84 -30.82
C TYR A 469 -9.13 -5.42 -30.75
N TYR A 470 -8.26 -4.43 -30.94
CA TYR A 470 -8.61 -3.02 -30.98
C TYR A 470 -9.18 -2.69 -32.35
N LEU A 471 -10.50 -2.56 -32.43
CA LEU A 471 -11.24 -2.63 -33.68
C LEU A 471 -11.10 -1.35 -34.49
N ASP A 472 -11.46 -0.22 -33.90
CA ASP A 472 -11.39 1.13 -34.44
C ASP A 472 -11.50 2.16 -33.32
N SER A 473 -10.86 3.32 -33.55
CA SER A 473 -10.84 4.44 -32.62
C SER A 473 -10.94 5.74 -33.39
N ASP A 474 -11.67 6.72 -32.86
CA ASP A 474 -11.80 8.06 -33.42
C ASP A 474 -11.65 9.12 -32.33
N ASN A 475 -11.01 10.23 -32.67
CA ASN A 475 -10.79 11.40 -31.81
C ASN A 475 -10.21 11.11 -30.40
N VAL A 476 -9.45 10.02 -30.19
CA VAL A 476 -8.84 9.67 -28.89
C VAL A 476 -7.31 9.53 -28.98
N THR A 477 -6.58 9.91 -27.92
CA THR A 477 -5.12 9.78 -27.85
C THR A 477 -4.67 8.31 -27.80
N SER A 478 -3.38 8.07 -28.05
CA SER A 478 -2.75 6.78 -27.80
C SER A 478 -2.98 6.32 -26.35
N SER A 479 -3.27 5.02 -26.17
CA SER A 479 -3.41 4.34 -24.88
C SER A 479 -2.60 3.05 -24.95
N HIS A 480 -2.07 2.58 -23.81
CA HIS A 480 -1.20 1.41 -23.74
C HIS A 480 -1.80 0.34 -22.81
N LEU A 481 -1.41 -0.92 -23.00
CA LEU A 481 -1.66 -1.99 -22.05
C LEU A 481 -0.33 -2.38 -21.41
N ALA A 482 -0.19 -2.18 -20.11
CA ALA A 482 1.00 -2.48 -19.32
C ALA A 482 0.91 -3.87 -18.69
N PHE A 483 2.07 -4.49 -18.50
CA PHE A 483 2.21 -5.88 -18.05
C PHE A 483 3.26 -6.00 -16.93
N ARG A 484 2.92 -6.75 -15.88
CA ARG A 484 3.83 -7.20 -14.82
C ARG A 484 3.56 -8.67 -14.49
N MET A 485 4.52 -9.36 -13.89
CA MET A 485 4.42 -10.79 -13.58
C MET A 485 5.18 -11.09 -12.29
N GLN A 486 4.70 -12.05 -11.49
CA GLN A 486 5.42 -12.53 -10.31
C GLN A 486 6.59 -13.43 -10.75
N THR A 487 7.72 -13.32 -10.06
CA THR A 487 8.92 -14.14 -10.26
C THR A 487 8.93 -15.31 -9.25
N THR A 488 9.95 -16.15 -9.29
CA THR A 488 10.11 -17.20 -8.26
C THR A 488 10.40 -16.57 -6.88
N PRO A 489 9.63 -16.90 -5.82
CA PRO A 489 9.87 -16.36 -4.47
C PRO A 489 11.14 -16.95 -3.83
N TYR A 490 11.60 -18.11 -4.32
CA TYR A 490 12.79 -18.82 -3.83
C TYR A 490 14.11 -18.15 -4.21
N PHE A 491 14.11 -17.06 -5.00
CA PHE A 491 15.33 -16.32 -5.33
C PHE A 491 16.05 -15.79 -4.07
N ASN A 492 15.31 -15.53 -2.99
CA ASN A 492 15.86 -15.13 -1.70
C ASN A 492 16.48 -16.30 -0.90
N ASP A 493 16.10 -17.56 -1.17
CA ASP A 493 16.68 -18.75 -0.52
C ASP A 493 18.04 -19.11 -1.15
N ASP A 494 18.22 -18.86 -2.45
CA ASP A 494 19.47 -19.11 -3.19
C ASP A 494 20.50 -17.97 -3.05
N VAL A 495 20.10 -16.76 -2.66
CA VAL A 495 20.98 -15.58 -2.54
C VAL A 495 20.89 -14.94 -1.15
N SER A 496 21.74 -15.42 -0.23
CA SER A 496 21.90 -14.81 1.09
C SER A 496 22.53 -13.41 0.99
N ALA A 497 21.93 -12.45 1.69
CA ALA A 497 22.44 -11.09 1.86
C ALA A 497 22.26 -10.66 3.33
N GLY A 498 23.22 -9.88 3.86
CA GLY A 498 23.20 -9.44 5.24
C GLY A 498 22.13 -8.40 5.54
N GLN A 499 21.87 -8.19 6.84
CA GLN A 499 21.01 -7.08 7.28
C GLN A 499 21.58 -5.75 6.77
N ASP A 500 20.70 -4.93 6.18
CA ASP A 500 21.01 -3.65 5.52
C ASP A 500 21.85 -3.72 4.22
N GLU A 501 22.11 -4.91 3.65
CA GLU A 501 22.84 -5.07 2.36
C GLU A 501 21.95 -5.06 1.10
N TYR A 502 20.63 -4.91 1.28
CA TYR A 502 19.59 -5.06 0.25
C TYR A 502 19.56 -3.89 -0.74
N ASN A 503 20.45 -3.91 -1.73
CA ASN A 503 20.53 -2.84 -2.73
C ASN A 503 21.19 -3.19 -4.07
N TYR A 504 21.95 -4.28 -4.19
CA TYR A 504 22.72 -4.58 -5.41
C TYR A 504 21.98 -5.50 -6.39
N LEU A 505 21.15 -6.42 -5.89
CA LEU A 505 20.34 -7.33 -6.73
C LEU A 505 19.24 -6.53 -7.44
N GLU A 506 18.61 -5.64 -6.70
CA GLU A 506 17.51 -4.78 -7.16
C GLU A 506 17.97 -3.86 -8.29
N ARG A 507 19.21 -3.36 -8.22
CA ARG A 507 19.86 -2.61 -9.32
C ARG A 507 20.16 -3.48 -10.54
N VAL A 508 20.51 -4.76 -10.34
CA VAL A 508 20.82 -5.71 -11.43
C VAL A 508 19.55 -6.22 -12.13
N TYR A 509 18.48 -6.46 -11.39
CA TYR A 509 17.24 -7.10 -11.87
C TYR A 509 16.07 -6.13 -12.09
N GLY A 510 16.09 -4.92 -11.54
CA GLY A 510 15.04 -3.92 -11.79
C GLY A 510 13.72 -4.23 -11.05
N THR A 511 13.78 -4.87 -9.89
CA THR A 511 12.64 -5.12 -8.99
C THR A 511 13.15 -5.29 -7.55
N SER A 512 12.27 -5.19 -6.55
CA SER A 512 12.62 -5.37 -5.13
C SER A 512 12.80 -6.85 -4.78
N LEU A 513 14.01 -7.23 -4.34
CA LEU A 513 14.46 -8.61 -4.10
C LEU A 513 15.16 -8.73 -2.75
N GLY A 514 14.38 -8.96 -1.68
CA GLY A 514 14.94 -9.23 -0.36
C GLY A 514 13.99 -8.94 0.79
N PRO A 515 14.31 -9.40 2.01
CA PRO A 515 13.49 -9.21 3.21
C PRO A 515 13.63 -7.79 3.80
N ALA A 516 12.94 -6.81 3.22
CA ALA A 516 12.87 -5.44 3.73
C ALA A 516 12.35 -5.44 5.19
N ASN A 517 13.24 -5.18 6.15
CA ASN A 517 13.00 -5.33 7.59
C ASN A 517 12.40 -6.71 7.98
N GLY A 518 12.85 -7.80 7.33
CA GLY A 518 12.32 -9.15 7.54
C GLY A 518 11.09 -9.51 6.70
N SER A 519 10.57 -8.59 5.89
CA SER A 519 9.39 -8.81 5.04
C SER A 519 9.81 -9.09 3.59
N ALA A 520 9.53 -10.29 3.08
CA ALA A 520 9.92 -10.69 1.73
C ALA A 520 9.40 -9.69 0.67
N GLY A 521 10.32 -9.10 -0.11
CA GLY A 521 9.99 -8.18 -1.19
C GLY A 521 9.12 -8.85 -2.23
N SER A 522 8.17 -8.09 -2.80
CA SER A 522 7.00 -8.57 -3.54
C SER A 522 7.22 -9.34 -4.85
N CYS A 523 8.48 -9.69 -5.17
CA CYS A 523 8.86 -10.58 -6.27
C CYS A 523 8.13 -10.30 -7.59
N ILE A 524 7.86 -9.03 -7.95
CA ILE A 524 7.07 -8.66 -9.12
C ILE A 524 7.88 -7.77 -10.05
N GLN A 525 8.01 -8.22 -11.30
CA GLN A 525 8.76 -7.52 -12.32
C GLN A 525 7.82 -6.88 -13.34
N ASN A 526 8.04 -5.60 -13.64
CA ASN A 526 7.30 -4.87 -14.67
C ASN A 526 8.01 -5.08 -16.01
N PHE A 527 7.33 -5.74 -16.96
CA PHE A 527 7.92 -6.07 -18.26
C PHE A 527 7.91 -4.87 -19.22
N GLY A 528 6.85 -4.06 -19.16
CA GLY A 528 6.65 -2.89 -20.03
C GLY A 528 5.20 -2.72 -20.43
N ASP A 529 4.97 -2.13 -21.60
CA ASP A 529 3.64 -1.92 -22.16
C ASP A 529 3.63 -1.95 -23.71
N VAL A 530 2.43 -2.16 -24.28
CA VAL A 530 2.17 -2.21 -25.73
C VAL A 530 1.10 -1.17 -26.10
N GLU A 531 1.33 -0.37 -27.15
CA GLU A 531 0.33 0.60 -27.62
C GLU A 531 -0.93 -0.12 -28.15
N THR A 532 -2.12 0.31 -27.70
CA THR A 532 -3.44 -0.26 -28.04
C THR A 532 -4.05 0.34 -29.32
N ARG A 533 -3.22 0.55 -30.35
CA ARG A 533 -3.61 1.21 -31.61
C ARG A 533 -4.68 0.42 -32.39
N GLN A 534 -5.50 1.15 -33.17
CA GLN A 534 -6.53 0.54 -34.03
C GLN A 534 -5.95 -0.50 -35.01
N GLY A 535 -6.69 -1.59 -35.22
CA GLY A 535 -6.27 -2.71 -36.06
C GLY A 535 -5.32 -3.72 -35.39
N ARG A 536 -4.83 -3.43 -34.17
CA ARG A 536 -3.93 -4.33 -33.44
C ARG A 536 -4.65 -5.53 -32.85
N LEU A 537 -4.16 -6.72 -33.18
CA LEU A 537 -4.36 -7.95 -32.40
C LEU A 537 -3.23 -8.03 -31.36
N LEU A 538 -3.58 -8.36 -30.12
CA LEU A 538 -2.67 -8.55 -28.99
C LEU A 538 -3.12 -9.81 -28.24
N ALA A 539 -2.22 -10.78 -28.04
CA ALA A 539 -2.51 -12.01 -27.30
C ALA A 539 -1.40 -12.32 -26.29
N PHE A 540 -1.75 -12.89 -25.15
CA PHE A 540 -0.84 -13.16 -24.05
C PHE A 540 -1.43 -14.22 -23.09
N PRO A 541 -0.59 -15.02 -22.41
CA PRO A 541 -1.03 -15.93 -21.35
C PRO A 541 -1.57 -15.14 -20.15
N ASN A 542 -2.55 -15.70 -19.45
CA ASN A 542 -3.18 -15.17 -18.24
C ASN A 542 -2.30 -15.36 -16.99
N VAL A 543 -0.98 -15.23 -17.17
CA VAL A 543 0.03 -15.08 -16.11
C VAL A 543 0.45 -13.63 -15.95
N PHE A 544 0.35 -12.82 -17.01
CA PHE A 544 0.65 -11.39 -16.95
C PHE A 544 -0.50 -10.63 -16.29
N GLN A 545 -0.26 -10.10 -15.09
CA GLN A 545 -1.12 -9.06 -14.53
C GLN A 545 -1.02 -7.83 -15.44
N HIS A 546 -2.15 -7.28 -15.85
CA HIS A 546 -2.18 -6.19 -16.83
C HIS A 546 -3.08 -5.03 -16.43
N ARG A 547 -2.81 -3.84 -16.97
CA ARG A 547 -3.61 -2.62 -16.78
C ARG A 547 -3.61 -1.74 -18.03
N VAL A 548 -4.69 -1.02 -18.28
CA VAL A 548 -4.80 -0.07 -19.39
C VAL A 548 -4.42 1.35 -18.95
N SER A 549 -3.70 2.09 -19.78
CA SER A 549 -3.37 3.49 -19.50
C SER A 549 -4.60 4.39 -19.69
N SER A 550 -4.62 5.50 -18.96
CA SER A 550 -5.51 6.63 -19.26
C SER A 550 -5.30 7.14 -20.69
N PHE A 551 -6.33 7.81 -21.23
CA PHE A 551 -6.31 8.50 -22.52
C PHE A 551 -7.49 9.47 -22.63
N ARG A 552 -7.40 10.44 -23.56
CA ARG A 552 -8.38 11.53 -23.67
C ARG A 552 -8.72 11.89 -25.11
N LEU A 553 -9.66 12.81 -25.30
CA LEU A 553 -10.00 13.36 -26.61
C LEU A 553 -8.79 14.08 -27.25
N GLN A 554 -8.60 13.92 -28.57
CA GLN A 554 -7.60 14.68 -29.34
C GLN A 554 -8.09 16.11 -29.61
N ASP A 555 -9.36 16.23 -30.01
CA ASP A 555 -10.11 17.47 -30.11
C ASP A 555 -11.23 17.44 -29.06
N PRO A 556 -11.07 18.14 -27.91
CA PRO A 556 -12.07 18.17 -26.84
C PRO A 556 -13.43 18.77 -27.24
N THR A 557 -13.56 19.38 -28.43
CA THR A 557 -14.84 19.94 -28.90
C THR A 557 -15.76 18.92 -29.57
N LYS A 558 -15.30 17.67 -29.73
CA LYS A 558 -16.05 16.58 -30.37
C LYS A 558 -16.02 15.32 -29.49
N PRO A 559 -17.03 14.44 -29.55
CA PRO A 559 -16.91 13.11 -28.96
C PRO A 559 -15.82 12.28 -29.64
N GLY A 560 -15.45 11.17 -29.02
CA GLY A 560 -14.48 10.18 -29.51
C GLY A 560 -14.74 8.81 -28.91
N TYR A 561 -14.15 7.76 -29.49
CA TYR A 561 -14.39 6.38 -29.03
C TYR A 561 -13.20 5.44 -29.29
N ARG A 562 -13.22 4.29 -28.59
CA ARG A 562 -12.38 3.11 -28.84
C ARG A 562 -13.23 1.84 -28.72
N HIS A 563 -13.49 1.18 -29.84
CA HIS A 563 -14.14 -0.14 -29.86
C HIS A 563 -13.10 -1.26 -29.69
N PHE A 564 -13.39 -2.26 -28.85
CA PHE A 564 -12.52 -3.44 -28.71
C PHE A 564 -13.29 -4.74 -28.41
N ILE A 565 -12.68 -5.85 -28.79
CA ILE A 565 -13.16 -7.21 -28.53
C ILE A 565 -12.12 -7.92 -27.66
N ALA A 566 -12.55 -8.51 -26.55
CA ALA A 566 -11.75 -9.43 -25.75
C ALA A 566 -12.28 -10.85 -25.91
N ILE A 567 -11.38 -11.80 -26.07
CA ILE A 567 -11.65 -13.23 -26.14
C ILE A 567 -10.71 -13.92 -25.17
N TRP A 568 -11.26 -14.70 -24.24
CA TRP A 568 -10.48 -15.46 -23.27
C TRP A 568 -10.61 -16.95 -23.54
N LEU A 569 -9.47 -17.64 -23.58
CA LEU A 569 -9.37 -19.08 -23.76
C LEU A 569 -9.45 -19.78 -22.40
N VAL A 570 -10.47 -20.60 -22.21
CA VAL A 570 -10.56 -21.53 -21.07
C VAL A 570 -9.68 -22.74 -21.35
N ASP A 571 -8.90 -23.19 -20.35
CA ASP A 571 -7.97 -24.32 -20.43
C ASP A 571 -8.59 -25.52 -21.17
N PRO A 572 -8.10 -25.85 -22.39
CA PRO A 572 -8.63 -26.94 -23.19
C PRO A 572 -8.47 -28.34 -22.57
N HIS A 573 -7.59 -28.52 -21.57
CA HIS A 573 -7.47 -29.76 -20.79
C HIS A 573 -8.61 -29.94 -19.80
N ARG A 574 -9.32 -28.88 -19.42
CA ARG A 574 -10.48 -28.93 -18.51
C ARG A 574 -11.79 -28.66 -19.25
N ARG A 575 -12.90 -28.84 -18.54
CA ARG A 575 -14.26 -28.49 -18.98
C ARG A 575 -14.99 -27.96 -17.77
N ILE A 576 -15.39 -26.70 -17.85
CA ILE A 576 -16.19 -26.03 -16.82
C ILE A 576 -17.64 -25.94 -17.29
N ILE A 577 -18.54 -25.51 -16.39
CA ILE A 577 -19.94 -25.26 -16.71
C ILE A 577 -20.00 -24.27 -17.87
N SER A 578 -20.87 -24.50 -18.85
CA SER A 578 -20.89 -23.71 -20.09
C SER A 578 -22.30 -23.45 -20.59
N THR A 579 -22.41 -22.58 -21.59
CA THR A 579 -23.67 -22.39 -22.34
C THR A 579 -24.11 -23.63 -23.12
N ALA A 580 -23.31 -24.71 -23.17
CA ALA A 580 -23.73 -26.02 -23.68
C ALA A 580 -24.53 -26.85 -22.65
N ASN A 581 -24.41 -26.50 -21.37
CA ASN A 581 -25.10 -27.11 -20.23
C ASN A 581 -26.23 -26.22 -19.71
N VAL A 582 -26.10 -24.90 -19.84
CA VAL A 582 -27.00 -23.89 -19.26
C VAL A 582 -27.84 -23.27 -20.38
N PRO A 583 -29.16 -23.46 -20.41
CA PRO A 583 -30.04 -22.76 -21.34
C PRO A 583 -30.03 -21.24 -21.10
N PRO A 584 -30.42 -20.43 -22.11
CA PRO A 584 -30.53 -18.98 -21.94
C PRO A 584 -31.42 -18.63 -20.75
N GLN A 585 -30.93 -17.71 -19.92
CA GLN A 585 -31.56 -17.30 -18.67
C GLN A 585 -32.50 -16.10 -18.87
N GLN A 586 -32.30 -15.38 -19.96
CA GLN A 586 -33.01 -14.17 -20.38
C GLN A 586 -34.53 -14.38 -20.45
N LYS A 587 -35.31 -13.73 -19.58
CA LYS A 587 -36.78 -13.81 -19.61
C LYS A 587 -37.37 -13.14 -20.85
N ASN A 588 -36.78 -12.06 -21.34
CA ASN A 588 -37.18 -11.40 -22.59
C ASN A 588 -36.86 -12.20 -23.87
N TRP A 589 -36.15 -13.34 -23.78
CA TRP A 589 -35.99 -14.30 -24.88
C TRP A 589 -37.05 -15.42 -24.85
N TRP A 590 -37.97 -15.41 -23.88
CA TRP A 590 -39.11 -16.34 -23.85
C TRP A 590 -40.16 -15.93 -24.91
N PRO A 591 -40.59 -16.82 -25.82
CA PRO A 591 -41.52 -16.43 -26.87
C PRO A 591 -42.95 -16.16 -26.38
N ASP A 592 -43.52 -14.99 -26.73
CA ASP A 592 -44.94 -14.63 -26.52
C ASP A 592 -45.94 -15.63 -27.13
N SER A 593 -45.47 -16.53 -28.01
CA SER A 593 -46.28 -17.57 -28.66
C SER A 593 -46.44 -18.86 -27.86
N GLU A 594 -45.70 -19.04 -26.76
CA GLU A 594 -45.85 -20.20 -25.87
C GLU A 594 -47.12 -20.02 -25.01
N THR A 595 -48.04 -20.97 -25.02
CA THR A 595 -49.32 -20.88 -24.28
C THR A 595 -49.21 -21.19 -22.78
N ASP A 596 -48.04 -21.64 -22.33
CA ASP A 596 -47.77 -21.99 -20.95
C ASP A 596 -47.23 -20.79 -20.17
N SER A 597 -47.43 -20.78 -18.85
CA SER A 597 -46.87 -19.76 -17.96
C SER A 597 -45.35 -19.70 -18.07
N THR A 598 -44.77 -18.49 -18.18
CA THR A 598 -43.32 -18.25 -18.27
C THR A 598 -42.56 -19.09 -17.23
N PRO A 599 -41.51 -19.85 -17.64
CA PRO A 599 -40.83 -20.76 -16.73
C PRO A 599 -40.31 -20.07 -15.47
N GLU A 600 -40.52 -20.71 -14.31
CA GLU A 600 -39.92 -20.26 -13.05
C GLU A 600 -38.39 -20.17 -13.19
N ARG A 601 -37.80 -19.12 -12.59
CA ARG A 601 -36.34 -18.89 -12.53
C ARG A 601 -35.69 -18.51 -13.87
N LEU A 602 -36.41 -17.92 -14.82
CA LEU A 602 -35.76 -16.99 -15.77
C LEU A 602 -35.33 -15.71 -15.05
N MET A 603 -34.42 -14.94 -15.64
CA MET A 603 -33.87 -13.68 -15.11
C MET A 603 -34.39 -12.49 -15.92
N GLU A 604 -34.86 -11.46 -15.22
CA GLU A 604 -35.07 -10.14 -15.81
C GLU A 604 -33.72 -9.43 -16.08
N VAL A 605 -33.74 -8.29 -16.77
CA VAL A 605 -32.52 -7.51 -17.04
C VAL A 605 -31.95 -6.95 -15.73
N GLU A 606 -32.83 -6.47 -14.86
CA GLU A 606 -32.52 -5.87 -13.56
C GLU A 606 -31.90 -6.90 -12.61
N GLU A 607 -32.44 -8.13 -12.56
CA GLU A 607 -31.88 -9.23 -11.76
C GLU A 607 -30.49 -9.65 -12.27
N ALA A 608 -30.28 -9.65 -13.58
CA ALA A 608 -28.98 -9.91 -14.18
C ALA A 608 -27.97 -8.78 -13.91
N GLN A 609 -28.41 -7.52 -13.86
CA GLN A 609 -27.59 -6.38 -13.45
C GLN A 609 -27.23 -6.43 -11.96
N GLU A 610 -28.16 -6.83 -11.08
CA GLU A 610 -27.87 -7.09 -9.66
C GLU A 610 -26.82 -8.20 -9.47
N HIS A 611 -26.97 -9.33 -10.17
CA HIS A 611 -25.98 -10.41 -10.12
C HIS A 611 -24.64 -10.00 -10.71
N ARG A 612 -24.61 -9.16 -11.77
CA ARG A 612 -23.38 -8.55 -12.27
C ARG A 612 -22.68 -7.72 -11.21
N LEU A 613 -23.41 -6.86 -10.49
CA LEU A 613 -22.83 -6.02 -9.44
C LEU A 613 -22.20 -6.89 -8.34
N LYS A 614 -22.94 -7.88 -7.83
CA LYS A 614 -22.47 -8.81 -6.79
C LYS A 614 -21.27 -9.67 -7.24
N LEU A 615 -21.20 -10.01 -8.53
CA LEU A 615 -20.07 -10.73 -9.12
C LEU A 615 -18.83 -9.84 -9.32
N MET A 616 -19.02 -8.54 -9.63
CA MET A 616 -17.90 -7.59 -9.69
C MET A 616 -17.38 -7.24 -8.30
N ASP A 617 -18.27 -7.19 -7.30
CA ASP A 617 -17.94 -7.04 -5.88
C ASP A 617 -17.07 -8.22 -5.40
N GLU A 618 -17.49 -9.48 -5.65
CA GLU A 618 -16.73 -10.72 -5.37
C GLU A 618 -15.42 -10.87 -6.20
N ARG A 619 -15.07 -9.89 -7.03
CA ARG A 619 -13.83 -9.80 -7.83
C ARG A 619 -13.08 -8.47 -7.66
N SER A 620 -13.52 -7.62 -6.73
CA SER A 620 -12.85 -6.38 -6.39
C SER A 620 -11.71 -6.66 -5.42
N ALA A 621 -10.55 -6.05 -5.70
CA ALA A 621 -9.32 -6.03 -4.88
C ALA A 621 -9.20 -7.14 -3.82
N HIS A 622 -8.53 -8.23 -4.19
CA HIS A 622 -8.04 -9.19 -3.21
C HIS A 622 -6.77 -8.62 -2.58
N ASP A 623 -6.85 -8.21 -1.31
CA ASP A 623 -5.68 -8.04 -0.46
C ASP A 623 -5.18 -9.44 -0.06
N GLU A 624 -3.88 -9.73 -0.25
CA GLU A 624 -3.29 -11.04 0.11
C GLU A 624 -2.90 -11.08 1.60
N GLY A 625 -3.90 -10.76 2.43
CA GLY A 625 -3.81 -10.71 3.89
C GLY A 625 -3.69 -12.08 4.56
N ASP A 626 -2.55 -12.74 4.36
CA ASP A 626 -1.96 -13.68 5.32
C ASP A 626 -0.45 -14.00 5.04
N ALA A 627 0.21 -13.37 4.05
CA ALA A 627 1.66 -13.53 3.86
C ALA A 627 2.37 -12.35 3.13
N TRP A 628 2.98 -11.44 3.90
CA TRP A 628 4.18 -10.61 3.61
C TRP A 628 4.30 -9.76 2.31
N GLU A 629 3.47 -9.90 1.27
CA GLU A 629 3.59 -9.17 -0.01
C GLU A 629 2.41 -8.19 -0.26
N ASP A 630 2.71 -6.89 -0.38
CA ASP A 630 1.73 -5.79 -0.56
C ASP A 630 1.22 -5.68 -2.03
N VAL A 631 0.58 -6.74 -2.56
CA VAL A 631 0.27 -6.88 -3.99
C VAL A 631 -1.23 -6.82 -4.28
N GLN A 632 -1.77 -5.62 -4.49
CA GLN A 632 -3.16 -5.46 -4.96
C GLN A 632 -3.31 -5.70 -6.47
N TYR A 633 -4.29 -6.52 -6.83
CA TYR A 633 -4.82 -6.74 -8.18
C TYR A 633 -6.26 -7.33 -8.09
N SER A 634 -6.91 -7.59 -9.23
CA SER A 634 -8.32 -8.03 -9.30
C SER A 634 -8.58 -9.09 -10.39
N PHE A 635 -9.79 -9.69 -10.42
CA PHE A 635 -10.12 -10.84 -11.30
C PHE A 635 -11.02 -10.51 -12.50
N CYS A 636 -11.05 -9.24 -12.92
CA CYS A 636 -11.57 -8.80 -14.20
C CYS A 636 -11.10 -7.37 -14.49
N GLU A 637 -11.28 -6.86 -15.72
CA GLU A 637 -11.12 -5.43 -16.02
C GLU A 637 -12.05 -4.58 -15.14
N GLN A 638 -11.53 -4.17 -13.99
CA GLN A 638 -11.95 -2.95 -13.34
C GLN A 638 -11.18 -1.81 -14.04
N LEU A 639 -11.93 -0.81 -14.51
CA LEU A 639 -11.42 0.55 -14.42
C LEU A 639 -10.82 0.70 -13.02
N ILE A 640 -9.70 1.41 -12.86
CA ILE A 640 -9.55 2.04 -11.57
C ILE A 640 -10.75 3.01 -11.53
N ARG A 641 -11.75 2.70 -10.69
CA ARG A 641 -12.17 3.72 -9.73
C ARG A 641 -10.86 4.12 -9.05
N GLU A 642 -10.14 5.03 -9.67
CA GLU A 642 -9.05 5.71 -8.99
C GLU A 642 -9.68 6.12 -7.64
N PRO A 643 -8.95 6.03 -6.52
CA PRO A 643 -9.14 7.06 -5.52
C PRO A 643 -8.85 8.36 -6.29
N ARG A 644 -9.91 8.91 -6.91
CA ARG A 644 -9.82 9.77 -8.10
C ARG A 644 -9.56 11.17 -7.60
N PRO A 645 -8.29 11.51 -7.38
CA PRO A 645 -7.81 11.69 -6.03
C PRO A 645 -8.55 12.85 -5.41
N HIS A 646 -9.55 12.51 -4.59
CA HIS A 646 -10.66 13.40 -4.20
C HIS A 646 -10.24 14.30 -3.04
N TYR A 647 -9.05 14.87 -3.24
CA TYR A 647 -8.12 15.43 -2.29
C TYR A 647 -6.95 16.17 -2.99
N GLN A 648 -6.42 15.69 -4.13
CA GLN A 648 -5.26 16.30 -4.82
C GLN A 648 -5.59 17.67 -5.50
N HIS A 649 -6.84 17.91 -5.90
CA HIS A 649 -7.23 19.16 -6.57
C HIS A 649 -8.65 19.63 -6.19
N LYS A 650 -8.83 20.95 -6.04
CA LYS A 650 -10.12 21.60 -5.76
C LYS A 650 -11.21 21.19 -6.76
N ASP A 651 -10.89 21.20 -8.04
CA ASP A 651 -11.85 20.94 -9.11
C ASP A 651 -12.26 19.46 -9.15
N ASN A 652 -11.38 18.55 -8.74
CA ASN A 652 -11.73 17.13 -8.52
C ASN A 652 -12.65 16.96 -7.31
N ILE A 653 -12.45 17.72 -6.23
CA ILE A 653 -13.32 17.69 -5.04
C ILE A 653 -14.70 18.30 -5.37
N LEU A 654 -14.74 19.39 -6.14
CA LEU A 654 -15.99 19.99 -6.66
C LEU A 654 -16.73 19.01 -7.59
N ALA A 655 -16.06 18.46 -8.60
CA ALA A 655 -16.67 17.52 -9.53
C ALA A 655 -17.14 16.23 -8.82
N ALA A 656 -16.38 15.70 -7.86
CA ALA A 656 -16.79 14.56 -7.05
C ALA A 656 -17.97 14.90 -6.12
N ALA A 657 -18.07 16.14 -5.63
CA ALA A 657 -19.25 16.60 -4.92
C ALA A 657 -20.47 16.67 -5.88
N ASP A 658 -20.36 17.28 -7.06
CA ASP A 658 -21.48 17.36 -8.01
C ASP A 658 -21.93 15.98 -8.52
N ASP A 659 -21.00 15.06 -8.84
CA ASP A 659 -21.27 13.65 -9.17
C ASP A 659 -21.84 12.86 -7.97
N GLY A 660 -21.83 13.41 -6.75
CA GLY A 660 -22.68 12.97 -5.63
C GLY A 660 -21.99 12.64 -4.31
N CYS A 661 -20.65 12.64 -4.23
CA CYS A 661 -19.90 12.15 -3.07
C CYS A 661 -20.22 12.93 -1.78
N ARG A 662 -20.59 12.21 -0.71
CA ARG A 662 -20.96 12.81 0.58
C ARG A 662 -19.77 13.39 1.37
N LEU A 663 -18.60 12.76 1.29
CA LEU A 663 -17.38 13.26 1.95
C LEU A 663 -16.88 14.53 1.27
N CYS A 664 -16.79 14.53 -0.07
CA CYS A 664 -16.45 15.73 -0.83
C CYS A 664 -17.46 16.86 -0.57
N LYS A 665 -18.78 16.57 -0.49
CA LYS A 665 -19.81 17.57 -0.11
C LYS A 665 -19.66 18.18 1.28
N LEU A 666 -18.94 17.53 2.19
CA LEU A 666 -18.55 18.09 3.50
C LEU A 666 -17.28 18.95 3.36
N ILE A 667 -16.27 18.44 2.64
CA ILE A 667 -15.02 19.18 2.36
C ILE A 667 -15.32 20.49 1.62
N THR A 668 -16.18 20.48 0.58
CA THR A 668 -16.62 21.68 -0.18
C THR A 668 -17.35 22.73 0.66
N LYS A 669 -17.68 22.42 1.93
CA LYS A 669 -18.43 23.29 2.85
C LYS A 669 -17.66 23.60 4.14
N SER A 670 -16.38 23.23 4.19
CA SER A 670 -15.50 23.58 5.31
C SER A 670 -14.96 25.01 5.15
N PRO A 671 -14.85 25.82 6.22
CA PRO A 671 -14.21 27.12 6.17
C PRO A 671 -12.72 26.94 5.82
N GLY A 672 -12.34 27.32 4.59
CA GLY A 672 -11.02 27.06 4.04
C GLY A 672 -11.06 26.50 2.61
N PHE A 673 -12.07 25.69 2.27
CA PHE A 673 -12.17 25.12 0.91
C PHE A 673 -12.27 26.19 -0.18
N GLU A 674 -12.94 27.29 0.14
CA GLU A 674 -13.12 28.43 -0.77
C GLU A 674 -11.78 29.05 -1.21
N HIS A 675 -10.74 28.99 -0.35
CA HIS A 675 -9.43 29.62 -0.57
C HIS A 675 -8.41 28.75 -1.33
N ILE A 676 -8.72 27.49 -1.66
CA ILE A 676 -7.83 26.67 -2.50
C ILE A 676 -7.79 27.26 -3.92
N GLU A 677 -6.62 27.41 -4.54
CA GLU A 677 -6.53 27.90 -5.93
C GLU A 677 -6.71 26.77 -6.96
N SER A 678 -7.24 27.11 -8.15
CA SER A 678 -7.56 26.15 -9.22
C SER A 678 -6.42 25.96 -10.23
N SER A 679 -5.16 26.17 -9.84
CA SER A 679 -4.00 26.02 -10.73
C SER A 679 -2.68 25.79 -9.98
N GLY A 680 -2.57 24.64 -9.30
CA GLY A 680 -1.35 24.15 -8.68
C GLY A 680 -1.46 22.65 -8.36
N LEU A 681 -0.34 21.93 -8.39
CA LEU A 681 -0.25 20.57 -7.87
C LEU A 681 -0.11 20.64 -6.34
N LEU A 682 -0.92 19.84 -5.64
CA LEU A 682 -0.86 19.65 -4.19
C LEU A 682 -0.93 18.15 -3.91
N GLU A 683 0.20 17.58 -3.52
CA GLU A 683 0.36 16.14 -3.25
C GLU A 683 -0.12 15.83 -1.82
N ALA A 684 -1.43 15.63 -1.68
CA ALA A 684 -2.06 15.22 -0.41
C ALA A 684 -3.16 14.16 -0.62
N GLU A 685 -3.02 12.98 -0.02
CA GLU A 685 -3.84 11.75 -0.17
C GLU A 685 -4.78 11.52 1.04
N TRP A 686 -6.08 11.21 0.84
CA TRP A 686 -7.07 11.14 1.94
C TRP A 686 -8.09 9.97 1.81
N TYR A 687 -8.23 9.07 2.79
CA TYR A 687 -9.12 7.88 2.72
C TYR A 687 -9.69 7.38 4.06
N LEU A 688 -10.74 6.54 4.09
CA LEU A 688 -11.42 6.07 5.33
C LEU A 688 -11.42 4.54 5.44
N SER A 689 -11.07 3.99 6.62
CA SER A 689 -10.97 2.54 6.86
C SER A 689 -11.51 2.11 8.24
N PRO A 690 -12.15 0.93 8.40
CA PRO A 690 -12.54 0.41 9.72
C PRO A 690 -11.33 -0.06 10.56
N LEU A 691 -11.44 -0.03 11.89
CA LEU A 691 -10.47 -0.69 12.78
C LEU A 691 -10.85 -2.16 12.97
N GLN A 692 -9.87 -3.08 12.87
CA GLN A 692 -10.06 -4.52 13.11
C GLN A 692 -9.25 -4.99 14.34
N ASP A 693 -9.67 -6.15 14.88
CA ASP A 693 -9.06 -6.93 15.97
C ASP A 693 -8.76 -6.21 17.31
N GLU A 694 -9.81 -6.01 18.13
CA GLU A 694 -10.11 -6.96 19.23
C GLU A 694 -11.56 -6.78 19.75
N GLU A 695 -12.01 -7.59 20.72
CA GLU A 695 -13.43 -7.97 20.84
C GLU A 695 -14.47 -6.87 21.18
N THR A 696 -15.63 -6.97 20.53
CA THR A 696 -16.84 -6.17 20.80
C THR A 696 -17.45 -6.44 22.18
N GLN A 697 -17.05 -5.68 23.21
CA GLN A 697 -17.67 -5.76 24.54
C GLN A 697 -18.95 -4.92 24.70
N ASP A 698 -19.11 -3.81 23.95
CA ASP A 698 -20.22 -2.85 24.11
C ASP A 698 -21.13 -2.68 22.87
N GLY A 699 -20.93 -3.45 21.79
CA GLY A 699 -21.84 -3.43 20.63
C GLY A 699 -21.75 -2.21 19.69
N GLN A 700 -20.54 -1.64 19.51
CA GLN A 700 -20.28 -0.49 18.62
C GLN A 700 -19.09 -0.78 17.67
N THR A 701 -19.06 -0.14 16.49
CA THR A 701 -18.11 -0.37 15.38
C THR A 701 -17.35 0.92 15.01
N TRP A 702 -16.11 0.80 14.50
CA TRP A 702 -15.06 1.84 14.57
C TRP A 702 -14.36 2.13 13.23
N PHE A 703 -13.90 3.37 13.01
CA PHE A 703 -13.28 3.82 11.75
C PHE A 703 -12.10 4.81 11.96
N ARG A 704 -11.31 5.02 10.90
CA ARG A 704 -10.13 5.90 10.80
C ARG A 704 -10.18 6.71 9.51
N LEU A 705 -9.76 7.98 9.55
CA LEU A 705 -9.67 8.86 8.38
C LEU A 705 -8.21 9.27 8.18
N THR A 706 -7.70 9.04 6.98
CA THR A 706 -6.30 9.12 6.59
C THR A 706 -6.02 10.44 5.85
N ILE A 707 -4.89 11.09 6.09
CA ILE A 707 -4.37 12.30 5.41
C ILE A 707 -2.84 12.15 5.28
N ASP A 708 -2.27 12.10 4.08
CA ASP A 708 -0.82 11.97 3.87
C ASP A 708 -0.35 13.00 2.84
N ALA A 709 0.78 13.68 3.05
CA ALA A 709 1.21 14.79 2.19
C ALA A 709 2.74 14.81 2.00
N MET A 710 3.17 14.73 0.74
CA MET A 710 4.56 14.74 0.32
C MET A 710 4.93 16.06 -0.37
N GLY A 711 6.23 16.35 -0.46
CA GLY A 711 6.76 17.56 -1.09
C GLY A 711 8.19 17.84 -0.63
N ASP A 712 9.16 17.28 -1.35
CA ASP A 712 10.56 17.27 -0.91
C ASP A 712 11.32 18.60 -1.11
N GLU A 713 12.07 18.95 -0.06
CA GLU A 713 13.32 19.72 0.02
C GLU A 713 13.55 20.96 -0.90
N GLY A 714 13.53 22.20 -0.35
CA GLY A 714 14.08 23.38 -1.06
C GLY A 714 13.80 24.80 -0.53
N ASP A 715 14.19 25.14 0.70
CA ASP A 715 14.15 26.51 1.32
C ASP A 715 15.02 27.55 0.53
N PRO A 716 14.84 28.92 0.56
CA PRO A 716 14.04 29.73 1.52
C PRO A 716 13.29 31.01 1.02
N THR A 717 12.48 31.56 1.95
CA THR A 717 11.97 32.97 2.13
C THR A 717 11.07 33.70 1.10
N ILE A 718 9.96 34.32 1.59
CA ILE A 718 9.57 35.76 1.45
C ILE A 718 8.32 36.07 2.34
N ASP A 719 7.86 37.34 2.42
CA ASP A 719 7.14 37.99 3.55
C ASP A 719 5.80 38.68 3.15
N THR A 720 5.02 39.13 4.15
CA THR A 720 3.89 40.11 4.19
C THR A 720 2.42 39.78 3.76
N ASP A 721 1.53 40.00 4.74
CA ASP A 721 0.21 40.69 4.74
C ASP A 721 -1.12 40.07 4.21
N TYR A 722 -2.22 40.55 4.84
CA TYR A 722 -3.63 40.11 4.80
C TYR A 722 -4.59 41.11 4.10
N ASP A 723 -5.77 40.65 3.69
CA ASP A 723 -7.04 41.35 3.97
C ASP A 723 -8.20 40.34 4.17
N THR A 724 -9.24 40.69 4.92
CA THR A 724 -10.32 39.78 5.36
C THR A 724 -11.70 40.45 5.35
N SER A 725 -12.30 40.62 4.16
CA SER A 725 -13.65 41.20 4.05
C SER A 725 -14.51 40.55 2.94
N GLU A 726 -15.35 39.59 3.33
CA GLU A 726 -16.76 39.35 2.89
C GLU A 726 -17.17 37.88 3.08
N ILE A 727 -17.96 37.57 4.12
CA ILE A 727 -18.67 36.29 4.30
C ILE A 727 -20.14 36.61 4.68
N PRO A 728 -21.14 36.20 3.87
CA PRO A 728 -22.57 36.33 4.22
C PRO A 728 -23.15 35.09 4.94
N GLU A 729 -24.23 35.29 5.70
CA GLU A 729 -24.88 34.26 6.53
C GLU A 729 -25.83 33.33 5.73
N GLY A 730 -25.99 32.06 6.16
CA GLY A 730 -27.18 31.26 5.81
C GLY A 730 -27.03 29.74 5.66
N CYS A 731 -26.73 29.00 6.74
CA CYS A 731 -26.83 27.53 6.75
C CYS A 731 -27.63 27.01 7.95
N GLN A 732 -28.93 26.77 7.74
CA GLN A 732 -29.82 26.08 8.67
C GLN A 732 -30.84 25.24 7.89
N ASP A 733 -30.68 23.92 7.90
CA ASP A 733 -31.82 23.05 8.14
C ASP A 733 -31.30 21.86 8.95
N VAL A 734 -31.41 22.07 10.25
CA VAL A 734 -30.76 21.41 11.38
C VAL A 734 -31.90 21.26 12.40
N ASP A 735 -31.92 20.19 13.21
CA ASP A 735 -32.95 20.12 14.25
C ASP A 735 -32.86 21.33 15.23
N GLU A 736 -33.82 21.54 16.12
CA GLU A 736 -33.83 22.71 17.03
C GLU A 736 -32.63 22.78 18.01
N LYS A 737 -31.58 21.94 17.84
CA LYS A 737 -30.39 21.82 18.69
C LYS A 737 -29.04 21.64 17.97
N GLY A 738 -28.97 21.10 16.74
CA GLY A 738 -27.70 20.93 16.03
C GLY A 738 -27.52 19.72 15.08
N ASN A 739 -28.50 18.82 14.89
CA ASN A 739 -28.21 17.44 14.42
C ASN A 739 -28.82 17.02 13.05
N VAL A 740 -28.27 15.95 12.43
CA VAL A 740 -28.58 15.40 11.08
C VAL A 740 -28.50 13.84 11.10
N ARG A 741 -29.25 13.08 10.25
CA ARG A 741 -29.64 11.64 10.43
C ARG A 741 -29.31 10.67 9.22
N VAL A 742 -28.84 9.40 9.42
CA VAL A 742 -28.54 8.34 8.35
C VAL A 742 -28.52 6.81 8.81
N PRO A 743 -28.96 5.73 8.05
CA PRO A 743 -29.13 4.28 8.48
C PRO A 743 -27.96 3.21 8.40
N LYS A 744 -28.15 1.95 8.90
CA LYS A 744 -27.11 0.93 9.36
C LYS A 744 -26.80 -0.32 8.46
N SER A 745 -25.90 -1.21 8.94
CA SER A 745 -25.33 -2.44 8.32
C SER A 745 -24.64 -3.42 9.33
N GLY A 746 -24.00 -4.50 8.82
CA GLY A 746 -23.11 -5.50 9.47
C GLY A 746 -22.85 -6.69 8.49
N ALA A 747 -22.05 -7.75 8.70
CA ALA A 747 -20.98 -8.21 9.64
C ALA A 747 -20.45 -9.58 9.07
N GLU A 748 -19.34 -10.28 9.41
CA GLU A 748 -18.19 -10.17 10.35
C GLU A 748 -17.09 -11.21 9.93
N VAL A 749 -15.80 -11.04 10.30
CA VAL A 749 -14.67 -12.01 10.11
C VAL A 749 -13.73 -11.97 11.35
N LYS A 750 -12.88 -12.99 11.60
CA LYS A 750 -11.91 -13.03 12.73
C LYS A 750 -10.53 -13.70 12.43
N GLY A 751 -9.46 -12.90 12.47
CA GLY A 751 -8.06 -13.18 12.89
C GLY A 751 -7.25 -14.39 12.34
N PRO A 752 -5.99 -14.59 12.79
CA PRO A 752 -5.29 -13.84 13.85
C PRO A 752 -3.79 -13.49 13.61
N GLY A 753 -3.43 -12.21 13.66
CA GLY A 753 -2.03 -11.75 13.72
C GLY A 753 -1.94 -10.30 14.19
N ARG A 754 -1.29 -10.03 15.34
CA ARG A 754 -1.34 -8.70 15.98
C ARG A 754 -0.42 -7.69 15.27
N PRO A 755 -0.93 -6.53 14.83
CA PRO A 755 -0.10 -5.48 14.23
C PRO A 755 0.59 -4.62 15.29
N GLU A 756 1.85 -4.25 15.06
CA GLU A 756 2.48 -3.15 15.78
C GLU A 756 1.98 -1.81 15.23
N PHE A 757 1.07 -1.18 15.98
CA PHE A 757 0.50 0.17 15.82
C PHE A 757 0.89 0.98 14.57
N PRO A 758 0.06 0.97 13.51
CA PRO A 758 0.16 1.96 12.44
C PRO A 758 -0.09 3.38 13.00
N PRO A 759 0.58 4.43 12.47
CA PRO A 759 0.29 5.81 12.86
C PRO A 759 -1.19 6.10 12.63
N ALA A 760 -1.84 6.68 13.63
CA ALA A 760 -3.29 6.69 13.70
C ALA A 760 -3.83 8.11 13.70
N TRP A 761 -4.75 8.36 12.77
CA TRP A 761 -5.71 9.48 12.83
C TRP A 761 -7.11 8.84 12.86
N ALA A 762 -7.31 7.97 13.86
CA ALA A 762 -8.53 7.21 14.03
C ALA A 762 -9.65 8.09 14.61
N PHE A 763 -10.90 7.93 14.16
CA PHE A 763 -12.01 8.80 14.58
C PHE A 763 -13.15 7.99 15.22
N THR A 764 -13.39 8.28 16.49
CA THR A 764 -14.43 7.62 17.30
C THR A 764 -15.78 8.33 17.18
N LEU A 765 -16.87 7.56 17.26
CA LEU A 765 -18.22 8.06 17.51
C LEU A 765 -18.58 7.84 18.98
N ILE A 766 -18.80 8.92 19.74
CA ILE A 766 -19.16 8.87 21.17
C ILE A 766 -20.57 9.42 21.38
N PRO A 767 -21.47 8.76 22.12
CA PRO A 767 -22.81 9.27 22.39
C PRO A 767 -22.80 10.70 22.96
N ALA A 768 -23.51 11.63 22.32
CA ALA A 768 -23.60 13.02 22.78
C ALA A 768 -24.43 13.17 24.07
N THR A 769 -25.03 12.08 24.57
CA THR A 769 -25.55 11.97 25.93
C THR A 769 -24.47 12.19 26.99
N ASP A 770 -23.21 11.89 26.66
CA ASP A 770 -22.13 11.76 27.62
C ASP A 770 -21.36 13.09 27.81
N ILE A 771 -21.61 14.09 26.94
CA ILE A 771 -21.08 15.45 27.08
C ILE A 771 -22.16 16.53 26.86
N ASN A 772 -22.44 17.30 27.90
CA ASN A 772 -23.09 18.62 27.79
C ASN A 772 -22.05 19.73 28.09
N TYR A 773 -21.03 19.84 27.24
CA TYR A 773 -20.00 20.87 27.32
C TYR A 773 -19.69 21.43 25.94
N GLU A 774 -19.73 22.75 25.84
CA GLU A 774 -19.29 23.52 24.67
C GLU A 774 -18.03 24.30 25.07
N PRO A 775 -16.90 24.08 24.40
CA PRO A 775 -15.64 24.69 24.80
C PRO A 775 -15.64 26.21 24.60
N PRO A 776 -14.91 27.00 25.42
CA PRO A 776 -14.91 28.45 25.30
C PRO A 776 -14.09 28.94 24.08
N PRO A 777 -14.43 30.10 23.50
CA PRO A 777 -13.80 30.60 22.27
C PRO A 777 -12.36 31.13 22.46
N GLY A 778 -11.40 30.24 22.71
CA GLY A 778 -9.95 30.52 22.70
C GLY A 778 -9.30 30.66 24.09
N THR A 779 -8.01 30.33 24.18
CA THR A 779 -7.25 30.07 25.43
C THR A 779 -7.31 31.18 26.48
N GLN A 780 -7.44 32.45 26.07
CA GLN A 780 -7.50 33.58 27.02
C GLN A 780 -8.83 33.65 27.80
N HIS A 781 -9.88 32.95 27.37
CA HIS A 781 -11.21 33.00 27.97
C HIS A 781 -11.18 32.52 29.45
N PRO A 782 -11.66 33.30 30.44
CA PRO A 782 -11.52 32.97 31.88
C PRO A 782 -12.03 31.58 32.29
N ARG A 783 -13.13 31.09 31.70
CA ARG A 783 -13.62 29.70 31.87
C ARG A 783 -12.53 28.62 31.72
N ILE A 784 -11.56 28.80 30.83
CA ILE A 784 -10.51 27.80 30.55
C ILE A 784 -9.51 27.73 31.71
N TRP A 785 -9.12 28.87 32.28
CA TRP A 785 -8.23 28.90 33.45
C TRP A 785 -8.96 28.45 34.72
N SER A 786 -10.26 28.72 34.84
CA SER A 786 -11.09 28.12 35.89
C SER A 786 -11.22 26.60 35.76
N LEU A 787 -11.28 26.07 34.52
CA LEU A 787 -11.28 24.63 34.24
C LEU A 787 -9.92 23.99 34.55
N ALA A 788 -8.82 24.57 34.06
CA ALA A 788 -7.48 24.08 34.34
C ALA A 788 -7.14 24.11 35.83
N LYS A 789 -7.65 25.12 36.56
CA LYS A 789 -7.56 25.15 38.02
C LYS A 789 -8.40 24.08 38.70
N SER A 790 -9.62 23.81 38.23
CA SER A 790 -10.45 22.75 38.80
C SER A 790 -9.86 21.34 38.58
N TRP A 791 -9.08 21.13 37.52
CA TRP A 791 -8.27 19.91 37.35
C TRP A 791 -7.17 19.77 38.41
N LEU A 792 -6.44 20.85 38.73
CA LEU A 792 -5.50 20.86 39.86
C LEU A 792 -6.22 20.60 41.19
N ASP A 793 -7.30 21.32 41.46
CA ASP A 793 -8.06 21.21 42.72
C ASP A 793 -8.60 19.77 42.91
N ARG A 794 -9.18 19.15 41.87
CA ARG A 794 -9.60 17.74 41.82
C ARG A 794 -8.41 16.81 42.10
N CYS A 795 -7.30 17.00 41.38
CA CYS A 795 -6.07 16.22 41.54
C CYS A 795 -5.37 16.41 42.90
N GLN A 796 -5.69 17.45 43.68
CA GLN A 796 -5.21 17.60 45.06
C GLN A 796 -6.16 17.00 46.11
N GLN A 797 -7.45 16.86 45.79
CA GLN A 797 -8.48 16.33 46.70
C GLN A 797 -8.67 14.81 46.55
N ASP A 798 -8.67 14.31 45.32
CA ASP A 798 -9.19 12.97 45.02
C ASP A 798 -8.08 11.95 44.73
N HIS A 799 -6.96 12.38 44.15
CA HIS A 799 -5.91 11.52 43.61
C HIS A 799 -4.79 11.19 44.66
N PRO A 800 -4.75 10.02 45.34
CA PRO A 800 -3.71 9.64 46.31
C PRO A 800 -2.27 9.56 45.78
N LEU A 801 -2.03 8.89 44.65
CA LEU A 801 -0.68 8.73 44.06
C LEU A 801 -0.08 10.09 43.67
N CYS A 802 -0.96 11.02 43.28
CA CYS A 802 -0.60 12.42 43.03
C CYS A 802 -0.32 13.23 44.31
N ARG A 803 -0.70 12.76 45.51
CA ARG A 803 -0.42 13.40 46.81
C ARG A 803 0.84 12.86 47.47
N GLU A 804 1.02 11.55 47.48
CA GLU A 804 2.14 10.85 48.13
C GLU A 804 3.48 11.07 47.42
N SER A 805 3.44 11.54 46.18
CA SER A 805 4.61 11.81 45.32
C SER A 805 5.65 12.82 45.82
N ARG A 806 5.30 13.76 46.73
CA ARG A 806 6.18 14.88 47.10
C ARG A 806 6.91 14.67 48.42
N ASN A 807 8.23 14.89 48.39
CA ASN A 807 9.02 15.17 49.58
C ASN A 807 8.81 16.65 49.98
N PRO A 808 8.15 16.96 51.11
CA PRO A 808 7.90 18.34 51.54
C PRO A 808 9.14 19.09 52.03
N THR A 809 10.31 18.43 52.08
CA THR A 809 11.59 19.04 52.46
C THR A 809 12.48 19.38 51.26
N PHE A 810 12.13 18.95 50.04
CA PHE A 810 12.92 19.25 48.85
C PHE A 810 12.59 20.63 48.27
N CYS A 811 13.63 21.40 47.95
CA CYS A 811 13.54 22.65 47.20
C CYS A 811 14.77 22.74 46.28
N PRO A 812 14.62 23.15 45.00
CA PRO A 812 15.77 23.35 44.10
C PRO A 812 16.73 24.41 44.62
N THR A 813 18.01 24.32 44.28
CA THR A 813 19.06 25.27 44.72
C THR A 813 18.70 26.71 44.37
N ARG A 814 18.14 26.92 43.18
CA ARG A 814 17.66 28.22 42.67
C ARG A 814 16.26 28.12 42.10
N LEU A 815 15.50 29.21 42.20
CA LEU A 815 14.17 29.39 41.62
C LEU A 815 14.05 30.79 41.00
N VAL A 816 13.14 30.98 40.05
CA VAL A 816 12.70 32.30 39.60
C VAL A 816 11.47 32.72 40.41
N GLU A 817 11.57 33.81 41.17
CA GLU A 817 10.47 34.43 41.90
C GLU A 817 9.73 35.43 41.01
N ILE A 818 8.40 35.30 40.96
CA ILE A 818 7.50 36.27 40.32
C ILE A 818 7.21 37.39 41.31
N VAL A 819 7.80 38.57 41.07
CA VAL A 819 7.71 39.72 41.99
C VAL A 819 6.42 40.49 41.74
N ASP A 820 6.14 40.80 40.47
CA ASP A 820 4.88 41.37 40.02
C ASP A 820 4.56 41.00 38.55
N SER A 821 3.57 41.65 37.94
CA SER A 821 3.17 41.43 36.54
C SER A 821 4.16 41.97 35.48
N LYS A 822 5.32 42.48 35.89
CA LYS A 822 6.38 43.02 35.02
C LYS A 822 7.76 42.49 35.34
N THR A 823 8.02 42.06 36.57
CA THR A 823 9.36 41.74 37.06
C THR A 823 9.45 40.37 37.72
N VAL A 824 10.54 39.66 37.41
CA VAL A 824 10.94 38.41 38.06
C VAL A 824 12.40 38.50 38.50
N ARG A 825 12.87 37.57 39.33
CA ARG A 825 14.30 37.46 39.69
C ARG A 825 14.69 36.03 40.05
N VAL A 826 15.96 35.69 39.88
CA VAL A 826 16.53 34.44 40.40
C VAL A 826 16.75 34.57 41.91
N ILE A 827 16.46 33.54 42.68
CA ILE A 827 16.70 33.46 44.12
C ILE A 827 17.43 32.16 44.49
N GLU A 828 18.41 32.23 45.39
CA GLU A 828 19.00 31.04 46.01
C GLU A 828 18.17 30.59 47.22
N SER A 829 17.59 29.39 47.13
CA SER A 829 16.61 28.90 48.11
C SER A 829 17.18 28.76 49.52
N GLY A 830 18.47 28.42 49.65
CA GLY A 830 19.16 28.34 50.95
C GLY A 830 19.37 29.69 51.64
N ILE A 831 19.29 30.80 50.91
CA ILE A 831 19.38 32.16 51.45
C ILE A 831 17.97 32.70 51.72
N THR A 832 17.09 32.67 50.72
CA THR A 832 15.77 33.31 50.77
C THR A 832 14.72 32.50 51.53
N ASN A 833 14.90 31.18 51.65
CA ASN A 833 13.96 30.24 52.28
C ASN A 833 12.52 30.40 51.73
N PRO A 834 12.31 30.14 50.42
CA PRO A 834 11.05 30.41 49.73
C PRO A 834 9.90 29.62 50.36
N SER A 835 8.86 30.34 50.78
CA SER A 835 7.68 29.75 51.43
C SER A 835 6.55 29.55 50.41
N GLY A 836 6.28 28.29 50.09
CA GLY A 836 5.20 27.86 49.20
C GLY A 836 5.65 26.91 48.09
N PRO A 837 4.69 26.43 47.27
CA PRO A 837 4.97 25.61 46.09
C PRO A 837 5.68 26.38 44.96
N TYR A 838 6.42 25.65 44.14
CA TYR A 838 6.97 26.12 42.86
C TYR A 838 6.40 25.31 41.68
N ALA A 839 6.44 25.89 40.47
CA ALA A 839 6.20 25.18 39.21
C ALA A 839 7.52 24.82 38.52
N ALA A 840 7.54 23.86 37.60
CA ALA A 840 8.67 23.62 36.69
C ALA A 840 8.27 23.97 35.26
N PHE A 841 9.21 24.42 34.42
CA PHE A 841 8.93 24.80 33.02
C PHE A 841 9.68 23.93 32.02
N SER A 842 8.98 22.96 31.44
CA SER A 842 9.49 22.11 30.36
C SER A 842 9.33 22.82 29.02
N HIS A 843 10.45 23.10 28.34
CA HIS A 843 10.49 23.89 27.11
C HIS A 843 11.72 23.57 26.25
N CYS A 844 11.70 24.00 25.00
CA CYS A 844 12.88 23.98 24.14
C CYS A 844 13.60 25.33 24.21
N TRP A 845 14.92 25.34 24.40
CA TRP A 845 15.74 26.57 24.39
C TRP A 845 15.73 27.30 23.03
N GLY A 846 15.36 26.58 21.96
CA GLY A 846 15.21 27.08 20.60
C GLY A 846 16.50 27.52 19.91
N ARG A 847 16.35 28.11 18.71
CA ARG A 847 17.46 28.77 17.97
C ARG A 847 17.62 30.26 18.34
N ALA A 848 16.71 30.80 19.16
CA ALA A 848 16.71 32.18 19.62
C ALA A 848 17.82 32.46 20.64
N LYS A 849 18.13 33.75 20.87
CA LYS A 849 19.12 34.18 21.88
C LYS A 849 18.52 34.18 23.29
N THR A 850 18.15 33.00 23.76
CA THR A 850 17.52 32.73 25.05
C THR A 850 18.40 33.19 26.22
N LEU A 851 17.78 33.83 27.22
CA LEU A 851 18.49 34.31 28.41
C LEU A 851 18.98 33.13 29.25
N LYS A 852 20.26 33.17 29.65
CA LYS A 852 20.93 32.12 30.43
C LYS A 852 21.58 32.70 31.68
N LEU A 853 21.51 31.97 32.79
CA LEU A 853 22.30 32.22 33.98
C LEU A 853 23.76 31.83 33.71
N LEU A 854 24.66 32.79 33.92
CA LEU A 854 26.11 32.69 33.77
C LEU A 854 26.79 33.30 35.00
N GLU A 855 28.02 32.91 35.29
CA GLU A 855 28.78 33.49 36.41
C GLU A 855 28.90 35.03 36.30
N GLU A 856 29.05 35.58 35.08
CA GLU A 856 29.16 37.03 34.89
C GLU A 856 27.85 37.80 35.13
N ASN A 857 26.68 37.18 34.93
CA ASN A 857 25.38 37.87 34.96
C ASN A 857 24.49 37.54 36.18
N LYS A 858 24.87 36.53 36.97
CA LYS A 858 24.15 36.07 38.17
C LYS A 858 23.61 37.21 39.05
N GLY A 859 24.46 38.14 39.48
CA GLY A 859 24.05 39.24 40.37
C GLY A 859 23.06 40.23 39.74
N THR A 860 22.98 40.31 38.41
CA THR A 860 21.93 41.07 37.71
C THR A 860 20.60 40.31 37.74
N LEU A 861 20.63 39.02 37.41
CA LEU A 861 19.43 38.15 37.40
C LEU A 861 18.84 37.95 38.81
N GLU A 862 19.67 38.00 39.86
CA GLU A 862 19.25 38.01 41.27
C GLU A 862 18.60 39.32 41.72
N THR A 863 18.84 40.41 40.99
CA THR A 863 18.29 41.74 41.32
C THR A 863 16.90 41.92 40.71
N SER A 864 16.79 41.86 39.38
CA SER A 864 15.53 41.97 38.64
C SER A 864 15.75 41.61 37.17
N ILE A 865 14.71 41.04 36.55
CA ILE A 865 14.59 40.76 35.12
C ILE A 865 13.22 41.31 34.69
N GLU A 866 13.18 42.16 33.66
CA GLU A 866 11.89 42.61 33.10
C GLU A 866 11.29 41.49 32.24
N ILE A 867 10.02 41.14 32.49
CA ILE A 867 9.32 40.05 31.77
C ILE A 867 9.27 40.31 30.26
N THR A 868 9.32 41.57 29.82
CA THR A 868 9.42 41.93 28.40
C THR A 868 10.69 41.42 27.71
N GLU A 869 11.78 41.22 28.45
CA GLU A 869 13.08 40.74 27.94
C GLU A 869 13.16 39.21 27.82
N LEU A 870 12.20 38.48 28.42
CA LEU A 870 12.10 37.02 28.32
C LEU A 870 11.37 36.59 27.04
N PRO A 871 11.64 35.40 26.46
CA PRO A 871 10.89 34.89 25.31
C PRO A 871 9.39 34.71 25.58
N GLN A 872 8.55 34.78 24.55
CA GLN A 872 7.08 34.68 24.70
C GLN A 872 6.62 33.45 25.52
N SER A 873 7.19 32.28 25.27
CA SER A 873 6.86 31.05 26.01
C SER A 873 7.17 31.15 27.51
N TYR A 874 8.22 31.90 27.90
CA TYR A 874 8.54 32.19 29.31
C TYR A 874 7.51 33.19 29.89
N LYS A 875 7.20 34.26 29.16
CA LYS A 875 6.19 35.27 29.57
C LYS A 875 4.85 34.60 29.88
N GLU A 876 4.42 33.70 29.00
CA GLU A 876 3.15 33.00 29.12
C GLU A 876 3.20 31.91 30.21
N ALA A 877 4.34 31.23 30.41
CA ALA A 877 4.50 30.30 31.54
C ALA A 877 4.45 31.00 32.92
N LEU A 878 4.98 32.22 33.01
CA LEU A 878 4.89 33.07 34.19
C LEU A 878 3.44 33.53 34.47
N ASP A 879 2.68 33.85 33.42
CA ASP A 879 1.25 34.16 33.52
C ASP A 879 0.43 32.92 33.94
N VAL A 880 0.71 31.73 33.37
CA VAL A 880 0.12 30.46 33.80
C VAL A 880 0.40 30.21 35.29
N ALA A 881 1.66 30.26 35.72
CA ALA A 881 2.02 30.11 37.14
C ALA A 881 1.27 31.10 38.04
N SER A 882 1.17 32.37 37.61
CA SER A 882 0.42 33.41 38.31
C SER A 882 -1.08 33.11 38.42
N ARG A 883 -1.72 32.60 37.35
CA ARG A 883 -3.14 32.19 37.34
C ARG A 883 -3.42 31.02 38.29
N PHE A 884 -2.48 30.08 38.41
CA PHE A 884 -2.54 29.01 39.40
C PHE A 884 -2.22 29.49 40.84
N GLY A 885 -1.68 30.70 41.01
CA GLY A 885 -1.31 31.29 42.31
C GLY A 885 0.08 30.88 42.79
N ILE A 886 0.94 30.42 41.88
CA ILE A 886 2.29 29.92 42.14
C ILE A 886 3.28 31.09 42.00
N LYS A 887 4.08 31.34 43.04
CA LYS A 887 5.02 32.47 43.09
C LYS A 887 6.42 32.18 42.56
N TYR A 888 6.80 30.92 42.47
CA TYR A 888 8.14 30.50 42.09
C TYR A 888 8.06 29.52 40.93
N ILE A 889 8.97 29.64 39.97
CA ILE A 889 9.08 28.72 38.84
C ILE A 889 10.54 28.32 38.64
N TRP A 890 10.79 27.04 38.39
CA TRP A 890 12.11 26.53 38.02
C TRP A 890 12.21 26.47 36.49
N ILE A 891 13.28 27.05 35.95
CA ILE A 891 13.57 27.11 34.51
C ILE A 891 15.05 26.81 34.36
N ASP A 892 15.42 25.71 33.72
CA ASP A 892 16.81 25.21 33.64
C ASP A 892 17.83 26.27 33.18
N SER A 893 17.51 27.02 32.13
CA SER A 893 18.35 28.10 31.59
C SER A 893 18.61 29.24 32.58
N LEU A 894 17.73 29.46 33.56
CA LEU A 894 17.83 30.53 34.57
C LEU A 894 18.15 30.01 35.99
N CYS A 895 18.06 28.70 36.21
CA CYS A 895 18.29 28.06 37.51
C CYS A 895 19.55 27.17 37.56
N ILE A 896 20.24 26.96 36.43
CA ILE A 896 21.54 26.27 36.33
C ILE A 896 22.58 27.22 35.73
N ILE A 897 23.80 27.28 36.28
CA ILE A 897 24.88 28.15 35.76
C ILE A 897 25.48 27.51 34.50
N GLN A 898 25.09 28.03 33.35
CA GLN A 898 25.30 27.40 32.04
C GLN A 898 26.76 27.37 31.55
N ASN A 899 27.68 28.05 32.25
CA ASN A 899 29.11 28.02 31.98
C ASN A 899 29.97 27.42 33.12
N ASN A 900 29.35 26.85 34.16
CA ASN A 900 30.07 26.14 35.23
C ASN A 900 29.73 24.63 35.18
N VAL A 901 30.75 23.81 34.88
CA VAL A 901 30.58 22.36 34.68
C VAL A 901 30.19 21.62 35.96
N ASP A 902 30.66 22.06 37.13
CA ASP A 902 30.38 21.39 38.39
C ASP A 902 29.01 21.79 38.97
N ASP A 903 28.57 23.03 38.75
CA ASP A 903 27.19 23.48 39.00
C ASP A 903 26.20 22.73 38.09
N TRP A 904 26.49 22.66 36.78
CA TRP A 904 25.69 21.90 35.82
C TRP A 904 25.55 20.43 36.21
N ARG A 905 26.64 19.76 36.63
CA ARG A 905 26.61 18.37 37.11
C ARG A 905 25.74 18.19 38.35
N ALA A 906 25.82 19.12 39.31
CA ALA A 906 25.06 19.05 40.56
C ALA A 906 23.54 19.25 40.33
N GLU A 907 23.16 20.23 39.51
CA GLU A 907 21.76 20.48 39.18
C GLU A 907 21.19 19.39 38.24
N ALA A 908 21.94 18.95 37.22
CA ALA A 908 21.51 17.87 36.32
C ALA A 908 21.20 16.56 37.08
N ALA A 909 22.04 16.20 38.06
CA ALA A 909 21.81 15.04 38.92
C ALA A 909 20.56 15.13 39.81
N THR A 910 20.06 16.35 40.07
CA THR A 910 18.89 16.62 40.92
C THR A 910 17.64 17.03 40.13
N MET A 911 17.72 17.25 38.80
CA MET A 911 16.56 17.54 37.94
C MET A 911 15.40 16.55 38.15
N LYS A 912 15.69 15.26 38.33
CA LYS A 912 14.68 14.23 38.62
C LYS A 912 13.80 14.59 39.83
N ASP A 913 14.41 15.17 40.86
CA ASP A 913 13.76 15.56 42.11
C ASP A 913 13.05 16.92 41.95
N VAL A 914 13.55 17.81 41.10
CA VAL A 914 12.86 19.08 40.75
C VAL A 914 11.50 18.79 40.12
N TYR A 915 11.45 17.99 39.05
CA TYR A 915 10.19 17.71 38.34
C TYR A 915 9.23 16.84 39.17
N ASN A 916 9.74 15.86 39.93
CA ASN A 916 8.91 15.07 40.84
C ASN A 916 8.25 15.91 41.96
N ASN A 917 8.96 16.91 42.51
CA ASN A 917 8.47 17.68 43.66
C ASN A 917 7.72 18.98 43.31
N ALA A 918 7.73 19.42 42.05
CA ALA A 918 6.97 20.59 41.59
C ALA A 918 5.46 20.50 41.89
N LEU A 919 4.79 21.65 42.07
CA LEU A 919 3.32 21.71 42.18
C LEU A 919 2.65 21.35 40.85
N LEU A 920 3.16 21.95 39.78
CA LEU A 920 2.71 21.77 38.41
C LEU A 920 3.92 21.93 37.50
N THR A 921 4.09 21.02 36.55
CA THR A 921 5.00 21.22 35.42
C THR A 921 4.20 21.85 34.29
N ILE A 922 4.66 22.99 33.80
CA ILE A 922 4.11 23.70 32.65
C ILE A 922 4.94 23.26 31.44
N ALA A 923 4.31 22.63 30.45
CA ALA A 923 5.01 22.08 29.28
C ALA A 923 4.61 22.85 28.02
N ALA A 924 5.58 23.52 27.38
CA ALA A 924 5.37 24.34 26.18
C ALA A 924 5.27 23.51 24.89
N SER A 925 4.34 22.55 24.82
CA SER A 925 4.25 21.55 23.73
C SER A 925 4.08 22.18 22.34
N ALA A 926 3.42 23.33 22.24
CA ALA A 926 3.30 24.09 20.98
C ALA A 926 4.58 24.81 20.54
N ALA A 927 5.52 25.09 21.46
CA ALA A 927 6.71 25.90 21.21
C ALA A 927 7.86 25.07 20.59
N ALA A 928 7.60 24.54 19.40
CA ALA A 928 8.59 23.86 18.59
C ALA A 928 9.67 24.84 18.07
N GLU A 929 10.93 24.58 18.43
CA GLU A 929 12.16 25.29 17.98
C GLU A 929 12.28 26.81 18.22
N ASN A 930 11.18 27.52 18.48
CA ASN A 930 11.14 28.95 18.71
C ASN A 930 10.44 29.29 20.04
N SER A 931 11.19 29.90 20.95
CA SER A 931 10.72 30.34 22.26
C SER A 931 9.76 31.55 22.19
N GLU A 932 9.59 32.19 21.02
CA GLU A 932 8.64 33.27 20.78
C GLU A 932 7.23 32.81 20.32
N ALA A 933 7.00 31.50 20.16
CA ALA A 933 5.67 30.98 19.85
C ALA A 933 4.69 31.21 21.03
N SER A 934 3.52 31.82 20.74
CA SER A 934 2.43 32.00 21.71
C SER A 934 1.50 30.79 21.71
N PHE A 935 1.14 30.30 22.89
CA PHE A 935 0.10 29.27 23.08
C PHE A 935 -1.25 29.87 23.56
N LEU A 936 -1.40 31.19 23.50
CA LEU A 936 -2.60 31.91 23.89
C LEU A 936 -3.50 32.35 22.71
N GLN A 937 -3.14 32.01 21.47
CA GLN A 937 -3.93 32.22 20.25
C GLN A 937 -4.17 30.89 19.53
N ARG A 938 -5.42 30.61 19.15
CA ARG A 938 -5.87 29.45 18.35
C ARG A 938 -7.34 29.60 17.96
N ASP A 939 -7.76 28.85 16.94
CA ASP A 939 -9.18 28.75 16.55
C ASP A 939 -9.94 27.78 17.50
N PRO A 940 -11.04 28.22 18.15
CA PRO A 940 -11.88 27.36 18.98
C PRO A 940 -12.76 26.37 18.21
N LEU A 941 -12.83 26.40 16.88
CA LEU A 941 -13.53 25.38 16.11
C LEU A 941 -12.77 24.04 16.11
N ILE A 942 -11.43 24.07 16.23
CA ILE A 942 -10.54 22.88 16.27
C ILE A 942 -10.89 21.91 17.43
N ILE A 943 -11.51 22.43 18.49
CA ILE A 943 -11.89 21.69 19.71
C ILE A 943 -13.38 21.36 19.79
N GLN A 944 -14.18 21.75 18.79
CA GLN A 944 -15.62 21.54 18.80
C GLN A 944 -15.99 20.21 18.16
N HIS A 945 -16.50 19.27 18.96
CA HIS A 945 -16.97 17.97 18.50
C HIS A 945 -18.11 18.10 17.47
N LEU A 946 -17.94 17.48 16.30
CA LEU A 946 -18.96 17.44 15.26
C LEU A 946 -20.10 16.48 15.67
N ARG A 947 -21.33 16.99 15.76
CA ARG A 947 -22.54 16.22 16.07
C ARG A 947 -23.11 15.54 14.83
N VAL A 948 -23.35 14.23 14.93
CA VAL A 948 -24.00 13.41 13.90
C VAL A 948 -25.02 12.47 14.55
N THR A 949 -26.21 12.32 14.01
CA THR A 949 -27.19 11.33 14.47
C THR A 949 -27.23 10.17 13.48
N PRO A 950 -27.18 8.92 13.94
CA PRO A 950 -27.51 7.78 13.10
C PRO A 950 -29.02 7.47 13.16
N GLU A 951 -29.61 7.15 12.01
CA GLU A 951 -30.89 6.40 11.88
C GLU A 951 -30.58 4.89 11.91
N TRP A 952 -29.55 4.47 12.65
CA TRP A 952 -28.98 3.13 12.56
C TRP A 952 -29.89 2.11 13.27
N ASP A 953 -30.52 1.20 12.51
CA ASP A 953 -31.57 0.27 12.98
C ASP A 953 -31.29 -0.44 14.33
N ASP A 954 -30.07 -0.93 14.57
CA ASP A 954 -29.64 -1.48 15.87
C ASP A 954 -28.60 -0.60 16.60
N VAL A 955 -28.85 0.71 16.67
CA VAL A 955 -28.17 1.67 17.57
C VAL A 955 -29.21 2.59 18.21
N PRO A 956 -29.02 3.05 19.46
CA PRO A 956 -29.87 4.10 20.03
C PRO A 956 -29.94 5.35 19.15
N ASP A 957 -31.16 5.80 18.85
CA ASP A 957 -31.48 7.05 18.13
C ASP A 957 -31.17 8.27 19.01
N VAL A 958 -29.88 8.55 19.16
CA VAL A 958 -29.31 9.69 19.89
C VAL A 958 -28.21 10.34 19.04
N PRO A 959 -27.91 11.63 19.18
CA PRO A 959 -26.75 12.22 18.53
C PRO A 959 -25.45 11.62 19.09
N TYR A 960 -24.42 11.58 18.26
CA TYR A 960 -23.05 11.17 18.54
C TYR A 960 -22.08 12.31 18.21
N LEU A 961 -20.86 12.20 18.72
CA LEU A 961 -19.76 13.14 18.59
C LEU A 961 -18.60 12.45 17.86
N ILE A 962 -18.10 13.08 16.80
CA ILE A 962 -16.87 12.64 16.12
C ILE A 962 -15.67 13.29 16.82
N ALA A 963 -14.68 12.50 17.22
CA ALA A 963 -13.42 12.96 17.81
C ALA A 963 -12.22 12.10 17.36
N SER A 964 -11.04 12.71 17.20
CA SER A 964 -9.79 11.95 16.98
C SER A 964 -9.45 11.15 18.24
N MET A 965 -9.15 9.87 18.05
CA MET A 965 -8.66 8.95 19.08
C MET A 965 -7.20 9.28 19.45
N ASP A 966 -6.41 9.76 18.50
CA ASP A 966 -4.98 10.04 18.67
C ASP A 966 -4.67 11.50 19.02
N ALA A 967 -5.69 12.31 19.33
CA ALA A 967 -5.54 13.72 19.66
C ALA A 967 -4.48 14.01 20.74
N TYR A 968 -4.30 13.14 21.74
CA TYR A 968 -3.20 13.27 22.73
C TYR A 968 -1.83 12.95 22.12
N ASN A 969 -1.74 11.95 21.24
CA ASN A 969 -0.50 11.58 20.57
C ASN A 969 -0.07 12.67 19.58
N GLU A 970 -0.99 13.21 18.79
CA GLU A 970 -0.77 14.34 17.87
C GLU A 970 -0.29 15.59 18.64
N GLN A 971 -1.01 15.97 19.70
CA GLN A 971 -0.92 17.29 20.33
C GLN A 971 0.07 17.34 21.52
N VAL A 972 0.47 16.19 22.07
CA VAL A 972 1.34 16.09 23.26
C VAL A 972 2.52 15.13 23.06
N GLU A 973 2.33 13.86 22.70
CA GLU A 973 3.45 12.89 22.58
C GLU A 973 4.35 13.14 21.37
N SER A 974 3.77 13.46 20.21
CA SER A 974 4.49 13.77 18.97
C SER A 974 5.08 15.18 18.96
N SER A 975 4.76 16.00 19.98
CA SER A 975 5.21 17.39 20.08
C SER A 975 6.74 17.49 20.06
N PRO A 976 7.35 18.45 19.35
CA PRO A 976 8.81 18.59 19.32
C PRO A 976 9.47 18.83 20.69
N LEU A 977 8.68 19.18 21.70
CA LEU A 977 9.10 19.16 23.11
C LEU A 977 9.41 17.72 23.57
N ARG A 978 8.46 16.78 23.44
CA ARG A 978 8.63 15.37 23.86
C ARG A 978 9.55 14.54 22.95
N ARG A 979 9.98 15.07 21.79
CA ARG A 979 11.05 14.49 20.97
C ARG A 979 12.47 14.69 21.53
N ARG A 980 12.66 15.44 22.63
CA ARG A 980 13.98 15.68 23.27
C ARG A 980 14.25 14.69 24.40
N SER A 981 15.42 14.07 24.45
CA SER A 981 15.71 12.97 25.41
C SER A 981 15.64 13.42 26.88
N TRP A 982 16.07 14.64 27.20
CA TRP A 982 15.91 15.22 28.55
C TRP A 982 14.43 15.35 28.97
N VAL A 983 13.54 15.68 28.04
CA VAL A 983 12.11 15.94 28.31
C VAL A 983 11.35 14.66 28.71
N LEU A 984 11.85 13.48 28.32
CA LEU A 984 11.26 12.22 28.79
C LEU A 984 11.35 12.10 30.32
N GLN A 985 12.46 12.52 30.93
CA GLN A 985 12.62 12.59 32.38
C GLN A 985 11.71 13.67 33.00
N GLU A 986 11.64 14.84 32.38
CA GLU A 986 10.81 15.97 32.82
C GLU A 986 9.31 15.60 32.87
N SER A 987 8.82 14.92 31.84
CA SER A 987 7.41 14.55 31.71
C SER A 987 7.04 13.35 32.57
N PHE A 988 7.83 12.27 32.55
CA PHE A 988 7.53 11.01 33.26
C PHE A 988 7.58 11.14 34.79
N LEU A 989 8.51 11.94 35.33
CA LEU A 989 8.65 12.09 36.77
C LEU A 989 7.67 13.12 37.36
N SER A 990 7.16 14.05 36.54
CA SER A 990 6.23 15.10 36.99
C SER A 990 4.95 14.50 37.60
N ALA A 991 4.57 14.94 38.81
CA ALA A 991 3.32 14.47 39.42
C ALA A 991 2.04 15.00 38.72
N ARG A 992 2.16 16.17 38.09
CA ARG A 992 1.10 16.93 37.38
C ARG A 992 1.76 17.75 36.27
N THR A 993 1.24 17.66 35.05
CA THR A 993 1.73 18.37 33.87
C THR A 993 0.57 19.05 33.15
N LEU A 994 0.66 20.37 32.93
CA LEU A 994 -0.22 21.11 32.05
C LEU A 994 0.52 21.34 30.73
N SER A 995 0.13 20.59 29.71
CA SER A 995 0.67 20.68 28.36
C SER A 995 -0.08 21.72 27.54
N LEU A 996 0.67 22.69 27.04
CA LEU A 996 0.22 23.85 26.29
C LEU A 996 0.36 23.52 24.80
N SER A 997 -0.59 22.77 24.25
CA SER A 997 -0.58 22.37 22.84
C SER A 997 -1.13 23.46 21.92
N SER A 998 -0.93 23.32 20.62
CA SER A 998 -1.39 24.27 19.59
C SER A 998 -2.92 24.37 19.50
N SER A 999 -3.65 23.32 19.89
CA SER A 999 -5.12 23.26 19.77
C SER A 999 -5.86 23.35 21.11
N GLN A 1000 -5.29 22.86 22.23
CA GLN A 1000 -5.93 22.93 23.56
C GLN A 1000 -4.99 22.75 24.76
N LEU A 1001 -5.45 23.17 25.94
CA LEU A 1001 -4.86 22.72 27.20
C LEU A 1001 -5.13 21.22 27.42
N TRP A 1002 -4.05 20.47 27.67
CA TRP A 1002 -4.08 19.09 28.14
C TRP A 1002 -3.54 19.02 29.56
N TRP A 1003 -4.27 18.37 30.47
CA TRP A 1003 -3.84 18.09 31.84
C TRP A 1003 -3.55 16.60 32.00
N GLU A 1004 -2.36 16.30 32.49
CA GLU A 1004 -1.91 14.96 32.81
C GLU A 1004 -1.46 14.90 34.27
N CYS A 1005 -1.79 13.83 34.96
CA CYS A 1005 -1.30 13.51 36.30
C CYS A 1005 -1.32 12.00 36.49
N ARG A 1006 -0.68 11.46 37.53
CA ARG A 1006 -0.49 10.01 37.75
C ARG A 1006 -1.75 9.15 37.89
N GLU A 1007 -2.95 9.73 37.75
CA GLU A 1007 -4.25 9.06 37.91
C GLU A 1007 -5.32 9.49 36.88
N ALA A 1008 -5.17 10.63 36.18
CA ALA A 1008 -6.14 11.06 35.18
C ALA A 1008 -5.54 11.94 34.07
N LEU A 1009 -6.20 11.89 32.91
CA LEU A 1009 -5.98 12.74 31.73
C LEU A 1009 -7.26 13.56 31.46
N PHE A 1010 -7.13 14.87 31.29
CA PHE A 1010 -8.20 15.79 30.92
C PHE A 1010 -7.75 16.70 29.76
N CYS A 1011 -8.69 17.22 28.98
CA CYS A 1011 -8.44 18.34 28.07
C CYS A 1011 -9.69 19.21 27.92
N GLU A 1012 -9.61 20.31 27.17
CA GLU A 1012 -10.75 21.22 27.01
C GLU A 1012 -11.95 20.57 26.29
N ALA A 1013 -11.68 19.71 25.31
CA ALA A 1013 -12.72 18.92 24.64
C ALA A 1013 -13.33 17.83 25.55
N TRP A 1014 -12.63 17.45 26.63
CA TRP A 1014 -12.98 16.35 27.55
C TRP A 1014 -12.76 16.73 29.03
N PRO A 1015 -13.49 17.72 29.57
CA PRO A 1015 -13.17 18.39 30.85
C PRO A 1015 -13.37 17.53 32.11
N ASN A 1016 -14.14 16.44 32.00
CA ASN A 1016 -14.45 15.54 33.12
C ASN A 1016 -13.62 14.24 33.12
N GLY A 1017 -12.89 13.99 32.04
CA GLY A 1017 -12.18 12.74 31.77
C GLY A 1017 -12.08 12.56 30.27
N VAL A 1018 -10.88 12.32 29.74
CA VAL A 1018 -10.73 11.79 28.38
C VAL A 1018 -11.30 10.36 28.39
N PRO A 1019 -12.28 10.02 27.54
CA PRO A 1019 -12.86 8.68 27.50
C PRO A 1019 -11.78 7.64 27.23
N ASP A 1020 -11.85 6.48 27.86
CA ASP A 1020 -10.77 5.47 27.77
C ASP A 1020 -10.52 4.99 26.32
N ARG A 1021 -11.52 5.13 25.44
CA ARG A 1021 -11.43 4.84 24.00
C ARG A 1021 -10.74 5.94 23.14
N ILE A 1022 -10.41 7.10 23.73
CA ILE A 1022 -9.51 8.15 23.18
C ILE A 1022 -8.18 8.18 23.98
N ARG A 1023 -8.12 7.49 25.12
CA ARG A 1023 -6.99 7.50 26.05
C ARG A 1023 -5.91 6.51 25.59
N VAL A 1024 -5.32 6.74 24.41
CA VAL A 1024 -4.31 5.85 23.78
C VAL A 1024 -3.18 5.49 24.76
N ARG A 1025 -2.81 6.42 25.64
CA ARG A 1025 -2.15 6.12 26.92
C ARG A 1025 -2.84 6.90 28.03
N GLY A 1026 -3.12 6.22 29.13
CA GLY A 1026 -3.33 6.88 30.42
C GLY A 1026 -1.99 7.11 31.13
N PRO A 1027 -1.97 7.82 32.26
CA PRO A 1027 -1.01 7.49 33.30
C PRO A 1027 -1.13 5.98 33.58
N GLU A 1028 -0.02 5.25 33.47
CA GLU A 1028 -0.01 3.81 33.67
C GLU A 1028 -0.53 3.49 35.07
N GLU A 1029 -1.47 2.54 35.17
CA GLU A 1029 -1.95 2.13 36.48
C GLU A 1029 -0.77 1.60 37.30
N ILE A 1030 -0.60 2.19 38.49
CA ILE A 1030 0.31 1.69 39.50
C ILE A 1030 -0.39 0.49 40.16
N GLU A 1031 -0.43 -0.61 39.42
CA GLU A 1031 -0.75 -1.93 39.95
C GLU A 1031 0.06 -2.13 41.24
N THR A 1032 -0.63 -2.47 42.32
CA THR A 1032 -0.04 -2.41 43.66
C THR A 1032 0.91 -3.57 43.98
N ASN A 1033 1.10 -4.53 43.06
CA ASN A 1033 2.06 -5.63 43.19
C ASN A 1033 2.42 -6.34 41.86
N PRO A 1034 3.15 -5.70 40.91
CA PRO A 1034 3.56 -6.33 39.66
C PRO A 1034 4.74 -7.31 39.88
N GLN A 1035 4.86 -8.33 39.02
CA GLN A 1035 6.07 -9.15 38.96
C GLN A 1035 7.23 -8.36 38.30
N THR A 1036 8.48 -8.72 38.60
CA THR A 1036 9.69 -8.02 38.10
C THR A 1036 9.68 -7.86 36.58
N SER A 1037 9.24 -8.89 35.84
CA SER A 1037 9.08 -8.90 34.38
C SER A 1037 8.27 -7.73 33.82
N VAL A 1038 7.24 -7.27 34.55
CA VAL A 1038 6.40 -6.12 34.16
C VAL A 1038 7.19 -4.81 34.24
N TYR A 1039 8.14 -4.70 35.17
CA TYR A 1039 9.04 -3.55 35.24
C TYR A 1039 10.11 -3.59 34.14
N HIS A 1040 10.63 -4.78 33.76
CA HIS A 1040 11.61 -4.89 32.67
C HIS A 1040 10.96 -4.52 31.32
N ASP A 1041 9.75 -5.00 31.02
CA ASP A 1041 8.99 -4.60 29.83
C ASP A 1041 8.74 -3.08 29.77
N ARG A 1042 8.30 -2.46 30.88
CA ARG A 1042 8.16 -1.01 30.99
C ARG A 1042 9.51 -0.28 30.79
N TRP A 1043 10.61 -0.82 31.30
CA TRP A 1043 11.95 -0.26 31.08
C TRP A 1043 12.38 -0.35 29.61
N CYS A 1044 12.21 -1.49 28.96
CA CYS A 1044 12.55 -1.67 27.54
C CYS A 1044 11.80 -0.67 26.65
N ARG A 1045 10.48 -0.51 26.84
CA ARG A 1045 9.67 0.49 26.12
C ARG A 1045 10.08 1.93 26.42
N LEU A 1046 10.57 2.21 27.63
CA LEU A 1046 11.09 3.53 28.01
C LEU A 1046 12.44 3.81 27.35
N VAL A 1047 13.35 2.83 27.26
CA VAL A 1047 14.62 2.90 26.52
C VAL A 1047 14.38 3.04 25.03
N GLU A 1048 13.44 2.29 24.46
CA GLU A 1048 13.02 2.38 23.06
C GLU A 1048 12.48 3.79 22.73
N LYS A 1049 11.58 4.34 23.56
CA LYS A 1049 11.12 5.73 23.42
C LYS A 1049 12.27 6.74 23.58
N TYR A 1050 13.18 6.52 24.52
CA TYR A 1050 14.33 7.39 24.78
C TYR A 1050 15.36 7.40 23.64
N THR A 1051 15.62 6.25 23.02
CA THR A 1051 16.55 6.10 21.88
C THR A 1051 16.00 6.73 20.60
N LYS A 1052 14.67 6.83 20.47
CA LYS A 1052 13.98 7.59 19.42
C LYS A 1052 13.95 9.12 19.69
N CYS A 1053 14.46 9.60 20.82
CA CYS A 1053 14.55 11.04 21.13
C CYS A 1053 15.91 11.66 20.72
N GLY A 1054 15.88 12.93 20.34
CA GLY A 1054 17.06 13.71 19.94
C GLY A 1054 17.85 14.33 21.11
N LEU A 1055 19.18 14.36 20.95
CA LEU A 1055 20.15 14.96 21.86
C LEU A 1055 21.02 16.00 21.11
N THR A 1056 21.04 17.24 21.60
CA THR A 1056 21.91 18.31 21.06
C THR A 1056 23.38 18.12 21.45
N VAL A 1057 23.65 17.34 22.51
CA VAL A 1057 24.99 17.04 23.03
C VAL A 1057 25.05 15.55 23.32
N LEU A 1058 25.86 14.79 22.57
CA LEU A 1058 25.87 13.33 22.63
C LEU A 1058 26.38 12.77 23.97
N SER A 1059 27.26 13.48 24.68
CA SER A 1059 27.74 13.07 26.01
C SER A 1059 26.64 13.01 27.07
N ASP A 1060 25.52 13.69 26.86
CA ASP A 1060 24.41 13.75 27.81
C ASP A 1060 23.55 12.46 27.77
N LYS A 1061 23.74 11.59 26.75
CA LYS A 1061 22.91 10.38 26.50
C LYS A 1061 22.81 9.45 27.72
N MET A 1062 23.86 9.36 28.53
CA MET A 1062 23.84 8.51 29.73
C MET A 1062 23.36 9.26 30.99
N VAL A 1063 23.43 10.60 30.98
CA VAL A 1063 23.01 11.45 32.11
C VAL A 1063 21.49 11.66 32.08
N ALA A 1064 20.93 11.93 30.90
CA ALA A 1064 19.52 12.27 30.70
C ALA A 1064 18.55 11.09 30.87
N ILE A 1065 19.02 9.84 30.81
CA ILE A 1065 18.27 8.65 31.22
C ILE A 1065 18.51 8.26 32.70
N GLY A 1066 19.57 8.78 33.32
CA GLY A 1066 20.00 8.39 34.67
C GLY A 1066 18.98 8.69 35.77
N GLY A 1067 18.16 9.75 35.64
CA GLY A 1067 17.07 10.01 36.58
C GLY A 1067 15.89 9.06 36.43
N LEU A 1068 15.67 8.50 35.24
CA LEU A 1068 14.69 7.43 35.00
C LEU A 1068 15.22 6.09 35.56
N ALA A 1069 16.48 5.75 35.29
CA ALA A 1069 17.14 4.58 35.89
C ALA A 1069 17.06 4.63 37.43
N GLY A 1070 17.32 5.79 38.03
CA GLY A 1070 17.18 6.02 39.47
C GLY A 1070 15.75 5.93 40.03
N TYR A 1071 14.71 6.00 39.19
CA TYR A 1071 13.33 5.70 39.58
C TYR A 1071 13.05 4.19 39.54
N PHE A 1072 13.63 3.47 38.58
CA PHE A 1072 13.42 2.03 38.39
C PHE A 1072 14.30 1.17 39.32
N GLN A 1073 15.52 1.59 39.67
CA GLN A 1073 16.46 0.84 40.52
C GLN A 1073 15.85 0.30 41.84
N PRO A 1074 15.03 1.06 42.60
CA PRO A 1074 14.39 0.53 43.83
C PRO A 1074 13.25 -0.48 43.58
N ARG A 1075 12.84 -0.69 42.32
CA ARG A 1075 11.76 -1.62 41.92
C ARG A 1075 12.32 -2.95 41.40
N PHE A 1076 13.56 -2.95 40.89
CA PHE A 1076 14.28 -4.14 40.41
C PHE A 1076 15.02 -4.93 41.51
N GLN A 1077 14.92 -4.51 42.78
CA GLN A 1077 15.49 -5.19 43.96
C GLN A 1077 17.02 -5.34 43.91
N ASP A 1078 17.51 -6.51 43.49
CA ASP A 1078 18.93 -6.90 43.54
C ASP A 1078 19.67 -6.71 42.20
N ASP A 1079 18.98 -6.32 41.13
CA ASP A 1079 19.56 -6.15 39.79
C ASP A 1079 20.28 -4.80 39.64
N GLU A 1080 21.42 -4.78 38.94
CA GLU A 1080 22.31 -3.62 38.83
C GLU A 1080 22.12 -2.87 37.50
N TYR A 1081 21.93 -1.54 37.58
CA TYR A 1081 21.82 -0.70 36.37
C TYR A 1081 23.17 -0.54 35.66
N VAL A 1082 23.32 -1.18 34.49
CA VAL A 1082 24.53 -1.12 33.67
C VAL A 1082 24.25 -0.40 32.36
N ALA A 1083 24.58 0.89 32.33
CA ALA A 1083 24.69 1.72 31.11
C ALA A 1083 23.48 1.69 30.15
N GLY A 1084 22.25 1.55 30.67
CA GLY A 1084 21.01 1.51 29.89
C GLY A 1084 20.29 0.16 29.98
N LEU A 1085 21.02 -0.89 30.34
CA LEU A 1085 20.52 -2.22 30.63
C LEU A 1085 20.46 -2.46 32.15
N TRP A 1086 19.95 -3.62 32.51
CA TRP A 1086 20.12 -4.23 33.83
C TRP A 1086 20.96 -5.50 33.67
N LEU A 1087 21.49 -6.07 34.75
CA LEU A 1087 22.55 -7.07 34.72
C LEU A 1087 22.04 -8.52 34.62
N SER A 1088 20.75 -8.78 34.88
CA SER A 1088 20.15 -10.14 34.91
C SER A 1088 19.57 -10.64 33.59
#